data_AF-A0A0S8D2H8-F1
#
_entry.id   AF-A0A0S8D2H8-F1
#
_cell.length_a   1.000
_cell.length_b   1.000
_cell.length_c   1.000
_cell.angle_alpha   90.00
_cell.angle_beta   90.00
_cell.angle_gamma   90.00
#
_symmetry.space_group_name_H-M   'P 1'
#
loop_
_entity.id
_entity.type
_entity.pdbx_description
1 polymer ?
#
loop_
_entity_poly.entity_id
_entity_poly.type
_entity_poly.pdbx_seq_one_letter_code
_entity_poly.pdbx_strand_id
1 'polypeptide(L)'
;MFHRPLVPVLFSFVCGMLLGHSGLSPHQPLFLSLFLGIGSLLILSLFISARFRFTGFLFIFFLVGILIDLNKHQDSELAPLVNQRVRSVIEGTVLEPARISGEMGRLVVNADTLFSREGTRKAREKLQVTIYNHPRDFSPGERIRFPARLRPFRNFQNPGHYDYELAMRLKGFSCAASVSDGRRIVPMGRGHLGFPSEMLERARRPIRNFFQKNLSQQNNALFHALILGERQHISLEQREPFNMAGLGHILAVSGLHIGLVAWLAYAIIKGLLSLSYRITLQTDIRKLAAMFTCFPVVAYACLAGFQVSTQRAMIMALAYLFSMIVGREKEIWSTFALAVFVVLAIDPHSLFGISFQLSFGAVMGILWLAPAIYNKIFAPFADDMKRGRIIVCLWAYFGGLMAVTLSAMIFLLPIISFFFHRISVVAIPANVIVVPILGLWVIPLGLLSVASLPISTSLAQLFLQLGAWGMECMTAAVQFWSHFPWASLWVVTPNAFEMLILYSLIFFVFFIRRWSWAKLGLLVVLFLLAADISYWTYRTHYNPCLKVTYLDVGQGNAALIQFPGKKRMLIDGGGFSRSTFDVGRMVVAPFLFYSKMLRVDYLVLTHPQADHMNGLRFIASHFHPKEFWYNGYGVRNRSFLELMKIVEGSKIRKRLPFHIRGVREISGVKVELLHPYSEESKEHLLENTAGMNDNSLVLKLSYGGKSLLFPGDLERAGEEVVISRAGSLLKSDILLAPHHGSRYSCSKAFLQMVRPQTCIISSGHGNYLGFPHSETLKRLRSGGSQVLRIDQVGAVQLSLGPNRFDVRTFLRGPLKMR
;
A
#
# COMPACT_ATOMS: atom_id res chain seq x y z
N MET A 1 -10.15 7.00 34.46
CA MET A 1 -8.78 6.79 33.91
C MET A 1 -7.80 6.29 34.97
N PHE A 2 -7.81 6.83 36.20
CA PHE A 2 -6.89 6.43 37.28
C PHE A 2 -7.02 4.99 37.80
N HIS A 3 -8.14 4.29 37.58
CA HIS A 3 -8.26 2.86 37.91
C HIS A 3 -7.51 1.92 36.94
N ARG A 4 -6.94 2.44 35.85
CA ARG A 4 -6.20 1.67 34.83
C ARG A 4 -4.85 2.34 34.53
N PRO A 5 -3.82 2.15 35.36
CA PRO A 5 -2.56 2.90 35.27
C PRO A 5 -1.79 2.68 33.95
N LEU A 6 -1.95 1.53 33.31
CA LEU A 6 -1.28 1.20 32.04
C LEU A 6 -1.75 2.07 30.86
N VAL A 7 -2.99 2.55 30.87
CA VAL A 7 -3.54 3.35 29.76
C VAL A 7 -2.90 4.74 29.69
N PRO A 8 -2.83 5.53 30.79
CA PRO A 8 -2.08 6.78 30.81
C PRO A 8 -0.58 6.59 30.52
N VAL A 9 0.04 5.52 31.03
CA VAL A 9 1.46 5.22 30.76
C VAL A 9 1.72 5.04 29.27
N LEU A 10 0.88 4.24 28.60
CA LEU A 10 0.96 4.05 27.15
C LEU A 10 0.79 5.37 26.39
N PHE A 11 -0.19 6.19 26.78
CA PHE A 11 -0.41 7.49 26.12
C PHE A 11 0.81 8.39 26.26
N SER A 12 1.38 8.46 27.46
CA SER A 12 2.59 9.22 27.76
C SER A 12 3.78 8.74 26.91
N PHE A 13 4.00 7.43 26.84
CA PHE A 13 5.02 6.80 26.01
C PHE A 13 4.86 7.13 24.50
N VAL A 14 3.62 7.06 23.99
CA VAL A 14 3.30 7.40 22.59
C VAL A 14 3.53 8.87 22.29
N CYS A 15 3.13 9.78 23.19
CA CYS A 15 3.40 11.21 23.04
C CYS A 15 4.91 11.50 22.99
N GLY A 16 5.70 10.80 23.80
CA GLY A 16 7.16 10.89 23.77
C GLY A 16 7.74 10.48 22.41
N MET A 17 7.32 9.33 21.87
CA MET A 17 7.76 8.88 20.54
C MET A 17 7.37 9.85 19.43
N LEU A 18 6.14 10.40 19.44
CA LEU A 18 5.70 11.38 18.44
C LEU A 18 6.53 12.66 18.46
N LEU A 19 6.93 13.12 19.66
CA LEU A 19 7.82 14.27 19.81
C LEU A 19 9.23 13.96 19.28
N GLY A 20 9.79 12.80 19.66
CA GLY A 20 11.09 12.32 19.16
C GLY A 20 11.15 12.30 17.64
N HIS A 21 10.10 11.77 17.01
CA HIS A 21 10.02 11.64 15.56
C HIS A 21 9.88 12.98 14.81
N SER A 22 9.21 13.98 15.41
CA SER A 22 8.83 15.22 14.72
C SER A 22 9.81 16.38 14.87
N GLY A 23 10.74 16.34 15.84
CA GLY A 23 11.53 17.53 16.18
C GLY A 23 12.96 17.33 16.65
N LEU A 24 13.43 16.09 16.85
CA LEU A 24 14.76 15.85 17.42
C LEU A 24 15.64 15.06 16.44
N SER A 25 16.69 15.70 15.93
CA SER A 25 17.77 15.00 15.25
C SER A 25 18.57 14.17 16.26
N PRO A 26 18.96 12.93 15.92
CA PRO A 26 19.75 12.09 16.81
C PRO A 26 21.17 12.67 16.95
N HIS A 27 21.36 13.53 17.96
CA HIS A 27 22.67 13.96 18.41
C HIS A 27 23.08 13.12 19.64
N GLN A 28 24.27 12.54 19.61
CA GLN A 28 24.83 11.76 20.74
C GLN A 28 24.71 12.45 22.13
N PRO A 29 24.97 13.77 22.29
CA PRO A 29 24.79 14.44 23.58
C PRO A 29 23.32 14.48 24.06
N LEU A 30 22.36 14.59 23.14
CA LEU A 30 20.94 14.56 23.47
C LEU A 30 20.55 13.18 24.03
N PHE A 31 21.02 12.10 23.41
CA PHE A 31 20.77 10.73 23.87
C PHE A 31 21.29 10.50 25.29
N LEU A 32 22.55 10.90 25.56
CA LEU A 32 23.17 10.72 26.87
C LEU A 32 22.46 11.55 27.95
N SER A 33 22.07 12.79 27.63
CA SER A 33 21.35 13.67 28.55
C SER A 33 19.97 13.12 28.93
N LEU A 34 19.22 12.57 27.97
CA LEU A 34 17.94 11.90 28.21
C LEU A 34 18.11 10.65 29.08
N PHE A 35 19.12 9.82 28.80
CA PHE A 35 19.39 8.62 29.59
C PHE A 35 19.72 8.94 31.04
N LEU A 36 20.62 9.92 31.26
CA LEU A 36 20.97 10.39 32.61
C LEU A 36 19.78 11.04 33.31
N GLY A 37 18.98 11.83 32.59
CA GLY A 37 17.76 12.47 33.10
C GLY A 37 16.72 11.44 33.58
N ILE A 38 16.49 10.38 32.81
CA ILE A 38 15.63 9.26 33.21
C ILE A 38 16.14 8.60 34.49
N GLY A 39 17.45 8.32 34.57
CA GLY A 39 18.08 7.77 35.77
C GLY A 39 17.89 8.65 37.01
N SER A 40 18.11 9.96 36.88
CA SER A 40 17.90 10.91 37.98
C SER A 40 16.44 10.99 38.42
N LEU A 41 15.49 10.93 37.48
CA LEU A 41 14.06 10.97 37.78
C LEU A 41 13.58 9.69 38.46
N LEU A 42 14.12 8.54 38.09
CA LEU A 42 13.84 7.28 38.77
C LEU A 42 14.32 7.32 40.23
N ILE A 43 15.53 7.82 40.47
CA ILE A 43 16.06 8.00 41.83
C ILE A 43 15.18 9.00 42.61
N LEU A 44 14.87 10.16 42.02
CA LEU A 44 14.03 11.18 42.64
C LEU A 44 12.62 10.66 42.97
N SER A 45 12.08 9.75 42.15
CA SER A 45 10.77 9.14 42.38
C SER A 45 10.67 8.32 43.67
N LEU A 46 11.79 7.84 44.21
CA LEU A 46 11.86 7.15 45.50
C LEU A 46 11.66 8.10 46.68
N PHE A 47 12.01 9.39 46.51
CA PHE A 47 11.94 10.42 47.56
C PHE A 47 10.68 11.29 47.48
N ILE A 48 9.89 11.15 46.41
CA ILE A 48 8.67 11.93 46.19
C ILE A 48 7.44 11.27 46.87
N SER A 49 6.53 12.11 47.38
CA SER A 49 5.28 11.65 47.98
C SER A 49 4.42 10.82 47.01
N ALA A 50 3.65 9.87 47.54
CA ALA A 50 2.85 8.94 46.73
C ALA A 50 1.91 9.64 45.72
N ARG A 51 1.47 10.87 46.03
CA ARG A 51 0.62 11.70 45.17
C ARG A 51 1.30 12.10 43.84
N PHE A 52 2.60 12.37 43.85
CA PHE A 52 3.34 12.83 42.67
C PHE A 52 4.15 11.71 41.99
N ARG A 53 4.30 10.55 42.64
CA ARG A 53 4.98 9.38 42.04
C ARG A 53 4.37 8.96 40.71
N PHE A 54 3.03 8.92 40.61
CA PHE A 54 2.36 8.53 39.37
C PHE A 54 2.64 9.50 38.21
N THR A 55 2.58 10.81 38.45
CA THR A 55 2.90 11.82 37.43
C THR A 55 4.37 11.78 37.04
N GLY A 56 5.28 11.54 38.01
CA GLY A 56 6.70 11.31 37.74
C GLY A 56 6.92 10.10 36.84
N PHE A 57 6.24 8.98 37.09
CA PHE A 57 6.29 7.81 36.21
C PHE A 57 5.78 8.11 34.80
N LEU A 58 4.68 8.86 34.65
CA LEU A 58 4.22 9.26 33.32
C LEU A 58 5.29 10.05 32.57
N PHE A 59 5.97 10.99 33.24
CA PHE A 59 7.04 11.77 32.64
C PHE A 59 8.27 10.91 32.27
N ILE A 60 8.63 9.93 33.11
CA ILE A 60 9.69 8.96 32.79
C ILE A 60 9.34 8.19 31.52
N PHE A 61 8.12 7.65 31.41
CA PHE A 61 7.69 6.93 30.20
C PHE A 61 7.64 7.82 28.96
N PHE A 62 7.31 9.10 29.11
CA PHE A 62 7.42 10.08 28.02
C PHE A 62 8.87 10.21 27.53
N LEU A 63 9.85 10.39 28.42
CA LEU A 63 11.27 10.48 28.07
C LEU A 63 11.82 9.18 27.48
N VAL A 64 11.40 8.03 28.02
CA VAL A 64 11.77 6.70 27.47
C VAL A 64 11.25 6.55 26.04
N GLY A 65 10.05 7.06 25.75
CA GLY A 65 9.51 7.10 24.39
C GLY A 65 10.40 7.88 23.41
N ILE A 66 10.90 9.05 23.83
CA ILE A 66 11.85 9.84 23.02
C ILE A 66 13.16 9.07 22.81
N LEU A 67 13.73 8.50 23.88
CA LEU A 67 15.01 7.80 23.84
C LEU A 67 14.98 6.58 22.88
N ILE A 68 13.90 5.79 22.94
CA ILE A 68 13.74 4.58 22.13
C ILE A 68 13.61 4.94 20.64
N ASP A 69 12.87 6.00 20.30
CA ASP A 69 12.73 6.44 18.90
C ASP A 69 14.07 6.96 18.33
N LEU A 70 14.84 7.71 19.13
CA LEU A 70 16.16 8.22 18.72
C LEU A 70 17.18 7.09 18.48
N ASN A 71 17.19 6.05 19.30
CA ASN A 71 18.15 4.94 19.19
C ASN A 71 18.01 4.14 17.90
N LYS A 72 16.79 4.06 17.34
CA LYS A 72 16.53 3.30 16.11
C LYS A 72 16.87 4.05 14.82
N HIS A 73 17.14 5.35 14.89
CA HIS A 73 17.64 6.14 13.76
C HIS A 73 19.16 5.98 13.62
N GLN A 74 19.64 4.80 13.21
CA GLN A 74 21.03 4.66 12.76
C GLN A 74 21.15 5.06 11.28
N ASP A 75 22.16 5.86 10.96
CA ASP A 75 22.48 6.22 9.58
C ASP A 75 23.03 5.01 8.83
N SER A 76 22.55 4.80 7.58
CA SER A 76 23.02 3.71 6.73
C SER A 76 24.42 4.00 6.18
N GLU A 77 25.32 3.04 6.31
CA GLU A 77 26.68 3.09 5.75
C GLU A 77 26.65 3.00 4.21
N LEU A 78 25.57 2.47 3.63
CA LEU A 78 25.37 2.37 2.18
C LEU A 78 24.78 3.65 1.57
N ALA A 79 24.19 4.55 2.36
CA ALA A 79 23.55 5.77 1.86
C ALA A 79 24.46 6.65 0.96
N PRO A 80 25.76 6.85 1.26
CA PRO A 80 26.65 7.64 0.40
C PRO A 80 26.87 6.99 -0.99
N LEU A 81 27.06 5.67 -1.03
CA LEU A 81 27.33 4.90 -2.26
C LEU A 81 26.10 4.83 -3.17
N VAL A 82 24.91 4.84 -2.58
CA VAL A 82 23.62 4.80 -3.27
C VAL A 82 23.42 6.05 -4.13
N ASN A 83 23.78 7.22 -3.62
CA ASN A 83 23.62 8.50 -4.34
C ASN A 83 24.55 8.61 -5.56
N GLN A 84 25.72 7.98 -5.50
CA GLN A 84 26.69 7.94 -6.59
C GLN A 84 26.36 6.87 -7.66
N ARG A 85 25.39 5.98 -7.40
CA ARG A 85 24.95 4.89 -8.29
C ARG A 85 26.08 3.99 -8.78
N VAL A 86 27.06 3.77 -7.91
CA VAL A 86 28.23 2.94 -8.21
C VAL A 86 27.78 1.51 -8.54
N ARG A 87 28.39 0.93 -9.58
CA ARG A 87 28.26 -0.51 -9.84
C ARG A 87 29.17 -1.23 -8.86
N SER A 88 28.59 -2.07 -8.01
CA SER A 88 29.30 -2.82 -6.99
C SER A 88 28.94 -4.30 -7.09
N VAL A 89 29.86 -5.17 -6.70
CA VAL A 89 29.55 -6.58 -6.50
C VAL A 89 29.18 -6.75 -5.04
N ILE A 90 28.01 -7.35 -4.78
CA ILE A 90 27.50 -7.54 -3.44
C ILE A 90 27.50 -9.02 -3.14
N GLU A 91 27.92 -9.36 -1.94
CA GLU A 91 27.78 -10.67 -1.37
C GLU A 91 26.87 -10.60 -0.15
N GLY A 92 25.92 -11.53 -0.08
CA GLY A 92 24.96 -11.54 1.00
C GLY A 92 24.15 -12.82 1.07
N THR A 93 23.38 -12.94 2.14
CA THR A 93 22.54 -14.11 2.42
C THR A 93 21.07 -13.80 2.13
N VAL A 94 20.38 -14.70 1.42
CA VAL A 94 18.95 -14.58 1.11
C VAL A 94 18.13 -14.80 2.40
N LEU A 95 17.26 -13.85 2.75
CA LEU A 95 16.47 -13.89 3.98
C LEU A 95 15.06 -14.46 3.79
N GLU A 96 14.49 -14.29 2.60
CA GLU A 96 13.11 -14.70 2.27
C GLU A 96 13.09 -15.39 0.91
N PRO A 97 12.12 -16.30 0.66
CA PRO A 97 11.96 -16.94 -0.65
C PRO A 97 11.81 -15.91 -1.78
N ALA A 98 12.30 -16.26 -2.97
CA ALA A 98 12.23 -15.38 -4.12
C ALA A 98 10.79 -15.13 -4.56
N ARG A 99 10.42 -13.85 -4.73
CA ARG A 99 9.13 -13.51 -5.35
C ARG A 99 9.32 -13.36 -6.84
N ILE A 100 8.95 -14.38 -7.59
CA ILE A 100 9.06 -14.40 -9.05
C ILE A 100 7.72 -14.01 -9.68
N SER A 101 7.75 -13.11 -10.65
CA SER A 101 6.58 -12.66 -11.39
C SER A 101 6.97 -12.42 -12.85
N GLY A 102 6.65 -13.39 -13.70
CA GLY A 102 7.11 -13.42 -15.09
C GLY A 102 8.64 -13.44 -15.17
N GLU A 103 9.21 -12.52 -15.93
CA GLU A 103 10.66 -12.40 -16.12
C GLU A 103 11.38 -11.60 -15.02
N MET A 104 10.68 -11.17 -13.97
CA MET A 104 11.27 -10.44 -12.85
C MET A 104 11.19 -11.22 -11.54
N GLY A 105 12.28 -11.20 -10.78
CA GLY A 105 12.35 -11.71 -9.41
C GLY A 105 12.63 -10.59 -8.42
N ARG A 106 12.10 -10.69 -7.20
CA ARG A 106 12.52 -9.85 -6.07
C ARG A 106 13.02 -10.72 -4.93
N LEU A 107 14.20 -10.37 -4.43
CA LEU A 107 14.86 -10.99 -3.29
C LEU A 107 15.04 -9.99 -2.16
N VAL A 108 15.06 -10.51 -0.95
CA VAL A 108 15.49 -9.80 0.25
C VAL A 108 16.81 -10.41 0.68
N VAL A 109 17.88 -9.60 0.66
CA VAL A 109 19.25 -10.05 0.91
C VAL A 109 19.82 -9.24 2.07
N ASN A 110 20.41 -9.92 3.05
CA ASN A 110 21.30 -9.27 4.00
C ASN A 110 22.67 -9.14 3.34
N ALA A 111 23.07 -7.91 2.98
CA ALA A 111 24.40 -7.68 2.45
C ALA A 111 25.41 -7.87 3.57
N ASP A 112 26.43 -8.69 3.31
CA ASP A 112 27.52 -8.99 4.24
C ASP A 112 28.81 -8.26 3.81
N THR A 113 29.06 -8.17 2.50
CA THR A 113 30.26 -7.54 1.95
C THR A 113 29.97 -6.90 0.60
N LEU A 114 30.47 -5.68 0.43
CA LEU A 114 30.38 -4.91 -0.80
C LEU A 114 31.78 -4.72 -1.38
N PHE A 115 31.95 -5.15 -2.62
CA PHE A 115 33.17 -4.99 -3.40
C PHE A 115 32.96 -3.84 -4.39
N SER A 116 33.75 -2.78 -4.24
CA SER A 116 33.75 -1.61 -5.13
C SER A 116 35.17 -1.34 -5.67
N ARG A 117 35.30 -0.45 -6.66
CA ARG A 117 36.61 0.00 -7.14
C ARG A 117 37.43 0.74 -6.06
N GLU A 118 36.77 1.30 -5.06
CA GLU A 118 37.38 2.04 -3.94
C GLU A 118 37.74 1.13 -2.75
N GLY A 119 37.51 -0.18 -2.87
CA GLY A 119 37.82 -1.18 -1.85
C GLY A 119 36.63 -2.01 -1.41
N THR A 120 36.90 -2.89 -0.45
CA THR A 120 35.92 -3.81 0.16
C THR A 120 35.38 -3.21 1.45
N ARG A 121 34.05 -3.10 1.56
CA ARG A 121 33.37 -2.65 2.78
C ARG A 121 32.47 -3.76 3.31
N LYS A 122 32.49 -3.99 4.62
CA LYS A 122 31.46 -4.83 5.24
C LYS A 122 30.18 -4.02 5.32
N ALA A 123 29.11 -4.56 4.80
CA ALA A 123 27.77 -4.04 5.03
C ALA A 123 27.07 -5.07 5.93
N ARG A 124 26.21 -4.65 6.84
CA ARG A 124 25.31 -5.55 7.59
C ARG A 124 23.90 -5.02 7.46
N GLU A 125 23.49 -4.84 6.22
CA GLU A 125 22.32 -4.04 5.87
C GLU A 125 21.38 -4.84 4.97
N LYS A 126 20.07 -4.64 5.18
CA LYS A 126 19.03 -5.33 4.43
C LYS A 126 18.78 -4.61 3.10
N LEU A 127 18.89 -5.35 2.00
CA LEU A 127 18.70 -4.87 0.64
C LEU A 127 17.48 -5.51 -0.02
N GLN A 128 16.78 -4.72 -0.83
CA GLN A 128 15.79 -5.25 -1.77
C GLN A 128 16.40 -5.38 -3.16
N VAL A 129 16.61 -6.61 -3.63
CA VAL A 129 17.24 -6.89 -4.91
C VAL A 129 16.17 -7.24 -5.95
N THR A 130 16.11 -6.48 -7.03
CA THR A 130 15.28 -6.78 -8.20
C THR A 130 16.13 -7.43 -9.28
N ILE A 131 15.75 -8.63 -9.70
CA ILE A 131 16.38 -9.40 -10.76
C ILE A 131 15.51 -9.28 -12.02
N TYR A 132 16.09 -8.79 -13.10
CA TYR A 132 15.48 -8.80 -14.42
C TYR A 132 16.01 -10.00 -15.20
N ASN A 133 15.17 -10.64 -16.02
CA ASN A 133 15.47 -11.77 -16.90
C ASN A 133 16.02 -13.02 -16.17
N HIS A 134 15.47 -14.20 -16.45
CA HIS A 134 15.90 -15.47 -15.85
C HIS A 134 16.00 -15.44 -14.30
N PRO A 135 14.97 -14.96 -13.57
CA PRO A 135 14.98 -15.04 -12.12
C PRO A 135 15.02 -16.51 -11.70
N ARG A 136 15.93 -16.83 -10.78
CA ARG A 136 16.02 -18.16 -10.17
C ARG A 136 15.29 -18.16 -8.83
N ASP A 137 14.75 -19.31 -8.46
CA ASP A 137 14.15 -19.51 -7.15
C ASP A 137 15.28 -19.79 -6.14
N PHE A 138 15.58 -18.81 -5.29
CA PHE A 138 16.60 -18.92 -4.25
C PHE A 138 15.93 -19.24 -2.92
N SER A 139 16.45 -20.24 -2.22
CA SER A 139 15.97 -20.58 -0.89
C SER A 139 16.54 -19.65 0.18
N PRO A 140 15.81 -19.39 1.28
CA PRO A 140 16.37 -18.71 2.44
C PRO A 140 17.64 -19.42 2.94
N GLY A 141 18.66 -18.63 3.28
CA GLY A 141 19.95 -19.12 3.76
C GLY A 141 20.97 -19.44 2.67
N GLU A 142 20.62 -19.30 1.40
CA GLU A 142 21.60 -19.32 0.33
C GLU A 142 22.46 -18.05 0.35
N ARG A 143 23.78 -18.22 0.29
CA ARG A 143 24.73 -17.11 0.12
C ARG A 143 24.89 -16.88 -1.37
N ILE A 144 24.73 -15.64 -1.80
CA ILE A 144 24.80 -15.28 -3.22
C ILE A 144 25.75 -14.10 -3.42
N ARG A 145 26.45 -14.10 -4.55
CA ARG A 145 27.28 -12.99 -5.02
C ARG A 145 26.76 -12.50 -6.36
N PHE A 146 26.53 -11.19 -6.50
CA PHE A 146 25.96 -10.63 -7.71
C PHE A 146 26.43 -9.20 -7.99
N PRO A 147 26.60 -8.82 -9.27
CA PRO A 147 26.81 -7.43 -9.65
C PRO A 147 25.50 -6.67 -9.55
N ALA A 148 25.49 -5.58 -8.79
CA ALA A 148 24.31 -4.75 -8.59
C ALA A 148 24.59 -3.27 -8.86
N ARG A 149 23.54 -2.59 -9.28
CA ARG A 149 23.46 -1.12 -9.23
C ARG A 149 22.62 -0.73 -8.03
N LEU A 150 23.23 -0.09 -7.05
CA LEU A 150 22.54 0.45 -5.88
C LEU A 150 21.70 1.68 -6.28
N ARG A 151 20.51 1.80 -5.69
CA ARG A 151 19.56 2.89 -5.93
C ARG A 151 18.80 3.22 -4.65
N PRO A 152 18.50 4.50 -4.39
CA PRO A 152 17.66 4.88 -3.26
C PRO A 152 16.21 4.49 -3.55
N PHE A 153 15.45 4.20 -2.50
CA PHE A 153 14.00 4.21 -2.61
C PHE A 153 13.54 5.65 -2.87
N ARG A 154 12.54 5.81 -3.73
CA ARG A 154 12.01 7.13 -4.08
C ARG A 154 10.50 7.08 -4.16
N ASN A 155 9.89 8.17 -3.72
CA ASN A 155 8.46 8.41 -3.89
C ASN A 155 8.18 8.99 -5.28
N PHE A 156 6.99 8.69 -5.80
CA PHE A 156 6.40 9.49 -6.87
C PHE A 156 5.92 10.79 -6.25
N GLN A 157 6.43 11.91 -6.72
CA GLN A 157 6.28 13.22 -6.08
C GLN A 157 4.96 13.90 -6.49
N ASN A 158 3.84 13.23 -6.20
CA ASN A 158 2.48 13.70 -6.43
C ASN A 158 1.75 14.02 -5.12
N PRO A 159 0.76 14.93 -5.13
CA PRO A 159 -0.17 15.07 -4.01
C PRO A 159 -0.90 13.75 -3.73
N GLY A 160 -1.01 13.38 -2.44
CA GLY A 160 -1.64 12.12 -2.04
C GLY A 160 -0.83 10.86 -2.34
N HIS A 161 0.48 10.98 -2.57
CA HIS A 161 1.34 9.82 -2.83
C HIS A 161 1.45 8.88 -1.61
N TYR A 162 1.71 7.62 -1.89
CA TYR A 162 2.15 6.66 -0.88
C TYR A 162 3.62 6.88 -0.56
N ASP A 163 3.95 7.11 0.72
CA ASP A 163 5.32 7.27 1.18
C ASP A 163 6.05 5.91 1.20
N TYR A 164 6.57 5.54 0.04
CA TYR A 164 7.29 4.30 -0.18
C TYR A 164 8.67 4.32 0.47
N GLU A 165 9.35 5.46 0.49
CA GLU A 165 10.65 5.64 1.13
C GLU A 165 10.56 5.36 2.63
N LEU A 166 9.62 6.01 3.33
CA LEU A 166 9.36 5.74 4.74
C LEU A 166 8.95 4.27 4.93
N ALA A 167 8.06 3.74 4.09
CA ALA A 167 7.64 2.35 4.21
C ALA A 167 8.78 1.32 4.04
N MET A 168 9.80 1.61 3.22
CA MET A 168 10.98 0.74 3.09
C MET A 168 11.94 0.91 4.26
N ARG A 169 12.13 2.14 4.75
CA ARG A 169 12.90 2.44 5.96
C ARG A 169 12.32 1.73 7.19
N LEU A 170 11.00 1.80 7.39
CA LEU A 170 10.28 1.11 8.46
C LEU A 170 10.40 -0.42 8.38
N LYS A 171 10.66 -0.99 7.20
CA LYS A 171 10.94 -2.42 7.01
C LYS A 171 12.41 -2.79 7.24
N GLY A 172 13.24 -1.81 7.59
CA GLY A 172 14.67 -1.94 7.80
C GLY A 172 15.49 -2.06 6.51
N PHE A 173 14.93 -1.69 5.35
CA PHE A 173 15.71 -1.69 4.10
C PHE A 173 16.53 -0.41 3.98
N SER A 174 17.81 -0.55 3.68
CA SER A 174 18.69 0.59 3.45
C SER A 174 18.57 1.13 2.02
N CYS A 175 18.61 0.24 1.03
CA CYS A 175 18.51 0.64 -0.38
C CYS A 175 18.01 -0.49 -1.29
N ALA A 176 17.65 -0.12 -2.51
CA ALA A 176 17.31 -1.05 -3.58
C ALA A 176 18.56 -1.41 -4.40
N ALA A 177 18.59 -2.62 -4.90
CA ALA A 177 19.62 -3.11 -5.82
C ALA A 177 18.95 -3.70 -7.06
N SER A 178 19.56 -3.51 -8.23
CA SER A 178 19.07 -4.11 -9.47
C SER A 178 20.13 -4.97 -10.16
N VAL A 179 19.77 -6.18 -10.55
CA VAL A 179 20.57 -7.13 -11.34
C VAL A 179 19.90 -7.33 -12.70
N SER A 180 20.66 -7.17 -13.78
CA SER A 180 20.12 -7.16 -15.16
C SER A 180 19.77 -8.54 -15.72
N ASP A 181 20.41 -9.60 -15.22
CA ASP A 181 20.16 -10.99 -15.61
C ASP A 181 20.46 -11.89 -14.39
N GLY A 182 19.51 -12.74 -14.02
CA GLY A 182 19.66 -13.69 -12.91
C GLY A 182 20.81 -14.69 -13.10
N ARG A 183 21.25 -14.94 -14.34
CA ARG A 183 22.43 -15.78 -14.64
C ARG A 183 23.74 -15.20 -14.13
N ARG A 184 23.78 -13.90 -13.78
CA ARG A 184 24.95 -13.24 -13.18
C ARG A 184 25.06 -13.44 -11.67
N ILE A 185 24.08 -14.10 -11.06
CA ILE A 185 24.06 -14.40 -9.63
C ILE A 185 24.76 -15.73 -9.43
N VAL A 186 25.85 -15.70 -8.66
CA VAL A 186 26.64 -16.88 -8.35
C VAL A 186 26.25 -17.36 -6.95
N PRO A 187 25.70 -18.60 -6.81
CA PRO A 187 25.51 -19.20 -5.51
C PRO A 187 26.86 -19.54 -4.89
N MET A 188 27.09 -19.09 -3.65
CA MET A 188 28.32 -19.26 -2.89
C MET A 188 28.17 -20.35 -1.81
N GLY A 189 27.09 -21.14 -1.86
CA GLY A 189 26.75 -22.17 -0.86
C GLY A 189 25.78 -21.65 0.21
N ARG A 190 25.91 -22.17 1.43
CA ARG A 190 25.07 -21.78 2.57
C ARG A 190 25.66 -20.57 3.29
N GLY A 191 24.82 -19.56 3.52
CA GLY A 191 25.10 -18.43 4.40
C GLY A 191 24.65 -18.73 5.83
N HIS A 192 25.03 -17.84 6.75
CA HIS A 192 24.60 -17.93 8.13
C HIS A 192 23.31 -17.13 8.33
N LEU A 193 22.18 -17.84 8.41
CA LEU A 193 20.96 -17.29 8.98
C LEU A 193 21.16 -17.33 10.50
N GLY A 194 21.49 -16.21 11.14
CA GLY A 194 21.68 -16.20 12.60
C GLY A 194 20.53 -16.87 13.38
N PHE A 195 20.80 -17.35 14.59
CA PHE A 195 19.75 -17.89 15.45
C PHE A 195 18.70 -16.80 15.77
N PRO A 196 17.38 -17.06 15.63
CA PRO A 196 16.74 -18.37 15.45
C PRO A 196 16.41 -18.76 13.99
N SER A 197 16.65 -17.90 13.00
CA SER A 197 16.17 -18.07 11.61
C SER A 197 16.61 -19.38 10.94
N GLU A 198 17.82 -19.89 11.20
CA GLU A 198 18.27 -21.17 10.63
C GLU A 198 17.47 -22.36 11.16
N MET A 199 17.13 -22.38 12.45
CA MET A 199 16.32 -23.45 13.04
C MET A 199 14.92 -23.47 12.43
N LEU A 200 14.34 -22.28 12.21
CA LEU A 200 13.04 -22.13 11.56
C LEU A 200 13.06 -22.66 10.12
N GLU A 201 14.08 -22.33 9.32
CA GLU A 201 14.15 -22.80 7.94
C GLU A 201 14.33 -24.33 7.85
N ARG A 202 15.10 -24.93 8.77
CA ARG A 202 15.20 -26.39 8.88
C ARG A 202 13.85 -27.06 9.14
N ALA A 203 13.00 -26.45 9.98
CA ALA A 203 11.65 -26.96 10.25
C ALA A 203 10.68 -26.75 9.07
N ARG A 204 10.77 -25.63 8.34
CA ARG A 204 9.84 -25.31 7.24
C ARG A 204 10.12 -26.05 5.94
N ARG A 205 11.39 -26.30 5.62
CA ARG A 205 11.79 -26.93 4.36
C ARG A 205 11.07 -28.26 4.05
N PRO A 206 10.96 -29.24 4.97
CA PRO A 206 10.23 -30.47 4.69
C PRO A 206 8.73 -30.23 4.45
N ILE A 207 8.13 -29.28 5.18
CA ILE A 207 6.72 -28.90 5.02
C ILE A 207 6.48 -28.29 3.62
N ARG A 208 7.38 -27.39 3.18
CA ARG A 208 7.32 -26.78 1.84
C ARG A 208 7.33 -27.83 0.74
N ASN A 209 8.28 -28.77 0.81
CA ASN A 209 8.38 -29.85 -0.18
C ASN A 209 7.13 -30.76 -0.15
N PHE A 210 6.58 -31.02 1.04
CA PHE A 210 5.38 -31.83 1.21
C PHE A 210 4.14 -31.18 0.59
N PHE A 211 3.92 -29.87 0.80
CA PHE A 211 2.82 -29.13 0.18
C PHE A 211 2.96 -29.05 -1.34
N GLN A 212 4.16 -28.75 -1.85
CA GLN A 212 4.42 -28.69 -3.29
C GLN A 212 4.13 -30.02 -4.00
N LYS A 213 4.38 -31.16 -3.35
CA LYS A 213 4.15 -32.49 -3.94
C LYS A 213 2.68 -32.93 -3.93
N ASN A 214 1.91 -32.49 -2.93
CA ASN A 214 0.58 -33.06 -2.65
C ASN A 214 -0.61 -32.11 -2.93
N LEU A 215 -0.37 -30.83 -3.24
CA LEU A 215 -1.43 -29.85 -3.50
C LEU A 215 -1.41 -29.33 -4.94
N SER A 216 -2.58 -28.93 -5.42
CA SER A 216 -2.70 -28.12 -6.63
C SER A 216 -2.00 -26.77 -6.46
N GLN A 217 -1.58 -26.14 -7.57
CA GLN A 217 -0.84 -24.86 -7.53
C GLN A 217 -1.58 -23.76 -6.74
N GLN A 218 -2.91 -23.71 -6.83
CA GLN A 218 -3.73 -22.73 -6.13
C GLN A 218 -3.81 -23.00 -4.62
N ASN A 219 -4.12 -24.23 -4.22
CA ASN A 219 -4.20 -24.59 -2.81
C ASN A 219 -2.82 -24.52 -2.15
N ASN A 220 -1.75 -24.90 -2.88
CA ASN A 220 -0.38 -24.79 -2.43
C ASN A 220 -0.02 -23.36 -2.02
N ALA A 221 -0.31 -22.36 -2.86
CA ALA A 221 -0.03 -20.96 -2.55
C ALA A 221 -0.77 -20.45 -1.29
N LEU A 222 -2.03 -20.87 -1.09
CA LEU A 222 -2.83 -20.49 0.07
C LEU A 222 -2.38 -21.19 1.35
N PHE A 223 -2.07 -22.49 1.32
CA PHE A 223 -1.54 -23.22 2.47
C PHE A 223 -0.18 -22.70 2.91
N HIS A 224 0.72 -22.40 1.97
CA HIS A 224 1.99 -21.73 2.26
C HIS A 224 1.77 -20.42 3.01
N ALA A 225 0.81 -19.61 2.57
CA ALA A 225 0.53 -18.32 3.20
C ALA A 225 -0.09 -18.44 4.60
N LEU A 226 -1.01 -19.39 4.80
CA LEU A 226 -1.79 -19.52 6.04
C LEU A 226 -1.04 -20.31 7.14
N ILE A 227 -0.25 -21.32 6.76
CA ILE A 227 0.47 -22.17 7.73
C ILE A 227 1.92 -21.70 7.92
N LEU A 228 2.64 -21.42 6.83
CA LEU A 228 4.06 -21.02 6.89
C LEU A 228 4.27 -19.50 6.85
N GLY A 229 3.22 -18.71 6.58
CA GLY A 229 3.31 -17.26 6.43
C GLY A 229 3.85 -16.78 5.08
N GLU A 230 4.09 -17.69 4.12
CA GLU A 230 4.75 -17.40 2.85
C GLU A 230 3.75 -16.96 1.76
N ARG A 231 3.75 -15.66 1.43
CA ARG A 231 2.79 -15.06 0.48
C ARG A 231 3.34 -14.88 -0.94
N GLN A 232 4.60 -15.26 -1.17
CA GLN A 232 5.32 -15.01 -2.41
C GLN A 232 4.64 -15.72 -3.61
N HIS A 233 3.99 -16.86 -3.35
CA HIS A 233 3.33 -17.69 -4.34
C HIS A 233 1.90 -17.26 -4.70
N ILE A 234 1.29 -16.34 -3.94
CA ILE A 234 -0.08 -15.87 -4.22
C ILE A 234 -0.07 -14.93 -5.43
N SER A 235 -0.76 -15.33 -6.49
CA SER A 235 -0.89 -14.51 -7.71
C SER A 235 -1.81 -13.30 -7.47
N LEU A 236 -1.70 -12.27 -8.33
CA LEU A 236 -2.60 -11.12 -8.26
C LEU A 236 -4.07 -11.51 -8.53
N GLU A 237 -4.26 -12.46 -9.44
CA GLU A 237 -5.59 -13.01 -9.79
C GLU A 237 -6.24 -13.74 -8.61
N GLN A 238 -5.45 -14.45 -7.80
CA GLN A 238 -5.95 -15.06 -6.56
C GLN A 238 -6.23 -14.02 -5.47
N ARG A 239 -5.45 -12.93 -5.42
CA ARG A 239 -5.56 -11.93 -4.35
C ARG A 239 -6.76 -11.00 -4.52
N GLU A 240 -7.14 -10.63 -5.75
CA GLU A 240 -8.22 -9.67 -5.98
C GLU A 240 -9.60 -10.11 -5.47
N PRO A 241 -10.06 -11.36 -5.64
CA PRO A 241 -11.34 -11.80 -5.08
C PRO A 241 -11.43 -11.62 -3.56
N PHE A 242 -10.39 -11.99 -2.81
CA PHE A 242 -10.32 -11.78 -1.35
C PHE A 242 -10.35 -10.30 -0.99
N ASN A 243 -9.61 -9.49 -1.75
CA ASN A 243 -9.55 -8.04 -1.62
C ASN A 243 -10.91 -7.36 -1.87
N MET A 244 -11.67 -7.81 -2.88
CA MET A 244 -13.01 -7.34 -3.20
C MET A 244 -14.04 -7.76 -2.14
N ALA A 245 -13.91 -8.98 -1.62
CA ALA A 245 -14.77 -9.50 -0.56
C ALA A 245 -14.43 -8.95 0.85
N GLY A 246 -13.42 -8.08 1.00
CA GLY A 246 -12.99 -7.55 2.31
C GLY A 246 -12.20 -8.55 3.18
N LEU A 247 -11.82 -9.69 2.59
CA LEU A 247 -11.14 -10.81 3.22
C LEU A 247 -9.63 -10.83 2.94
N GLY A 248 -9.07 -9.76 2.36
CA GLY A 248 -7.63 -9.66 2.07
C GLY A 248 -6.72 -9.80 3.30
N HIS A 249 -7.25 -9.57 4.50
CA HIS A 249 -6.56 -9.75 5.77
C HIS A 249 -6.38 -11.23 6.17
N ILE A 250 -7.15 -12.15 5.59
CA ILE A 250 -7.07 -13.60 5.84
C ILE A 250 -5.89 -14.23 5.10
N LEU A 251 -5.48 -13.67 3.95
CA LEU A 251 -4.28 -14.10 3.19
C LEU A 251 -2.96 -13.88 3.96
N ALA A 252 -3.05 -13.34 5.17
CA ALA A 252 -1.99 -13.12 6.12
C ALA A 252 -2.28 -13.93 7.38
N VAL A 253 -1.26 -14.51 7.99
CA VAL A 253 -1.38 -15.03 9.36
C VAL A 253 -1.81 -13.88 10.27
N SER A 254 -3.06 -13.99 10.73
CA SER A 254 -3.80 -12.94 11.42
C SER A 254 -3.96 -13.26 12.91
N GLY A 255 -4.45 -12.28 13.68
CA GLY A 255 -4.77 -12.48 15.10
C GLY A 255 -5.75 -13.63 15.34
N LEU A 256 -6.67 -13.89 14.40
CA LEU A 256 -7.59 -15.01 14.48
C LEU A 256 -6.86 -16.36 14.47
N HIS A 257 -5.84 -16.54 13.63
CA HIS A 257 -5.09 -17.80 13.51
C HIS A 257 -4.37 -18.10 14.82
N ILE A 258 -3.63 -17.12 15.34
CA ILE A 258 -2.89 -17.25 16.60
C ILE A 258 -3.87 -17.42 17.78
N GLY A 259 -4.97 -16.69 17.79
CA GLY A 259 -6.02 -16.80 18.81
C GLY A 259 -6.68 -18.18 18.82
N LEU A 260 -6.94 -18.76 17.64
CA LEU A 260 -7.46 -20.12 17.50
C LEU A 260 -6.46 -21.16 18.01
N VAL A 261 -5.18 -21.04 17.64
CA VAL A 261 -4.13 -21.93 18.15
C VAL A 261 -4.03 -21.83 19.66
N ALA A 262 -4.07 -20.61 20.22
CA ALA A 262 -4.08 -20.39 21.66
C ALA A 262 -5.30 -21.04 22.33
N TRP A 263 -6.50 -20.85 21.76
CA TRP A 263 -7.74 -21.41 22.30
C TRP A 263 -7.75 -22.95 22.26
N LEU A 264 -7.37 -23.55 21.13
CA LEU A 264 -7.34 -25.01 20.96
C LEU A 264 -6.29 -25.64 21.87
N ALA A 265 -5.08 -25.08 21.91
CA ALA A 265 -4.03 -25.56 22.80
C ALA A 265 -4.44 -25.44 24.26
N TYR A 266 -5.02 -24.30 24.67
CA TYR A 266 -5.53 -24.11 26.02
C TYR A 266 -6.62 -25.13 26.38
N ALA A 267 -7.58 -25.38 25.47
CA ALA A 267 -8.65 -26.35 25.68
C ALA A 267 -8.11 -27.78 25.85
N ILE A 268 -7.18 -28.21 24.98
CA ILE A 268 -6.55 -29.53 25.05
C ILE A 268 -5.73 -29.67 26.33
N ILE A 269 -4.84 -28.71 26.61
CA ILE A 269 -3.97 -28.76 27.79
C ILE A 269 -4.81 -28.75 29.08
N LYS A 270 -5.81 -27.86 29.16
CA LYS A 270 -6.72 -27.83 30.31
C LYS A 270 -7.47 -29.15 30.45
N GLY A 271 -7.95 -29.73 29.35
CA GLY A 271 -8.61 -31.04 29.33
C GLY A 271 -7.69 -32.15 29.87
N LEU A 272 -6.47 -32.24 29.36
CA LEU A 272 -5.48 -33.23 29.79
C LEU A 272 -5.09 -33.05 31.27
N LEU A 273 -4.87 -31.82 31.72
CA LEU A 273 -4.57 -31.53 33.13
C LEU A 273 -5.75 -31.87 34.05
N SER A 274 -6.98 -31.67 33.58
CA SER A 274 -8.20 -32.02 34.33
C SER A 274 -8.45 -33.53 34.47
N LEU A 275 -7.77 -34.37 33.68
CA LEU A 275 -7.80 -35.83 33.87
C LEU A 275 -7.01 -36.27 35.12
N SER A 276 -6.07 -35.44 35.59
CA SER A 276 -5.26 -35.76 36.76
C SER A 276 -5.88 -35.21 38.05
N TYR A 277 -6.33 -36.12 38.91
CA TYR A 277 -6.91 -35.79 40.21
C TYR A 277 -5.94 -35.00 41.11
N ARG A 278 -4.66 -35.38 41.15
CA ARG A 278 -3.64 -34.73 42.00
C ARG A 278 -3.40 -33.27 41.62
N ILE A 279 -3.24 -33.00 40.32
CA ILE A 279 -2.94 -31.66 39.80
C ILE A 279 -4.12 -30.72 40.05
N THR A 280 -5.34 -31.24 39.89
CA THR A 280 -6.59 -30.50 40.09
C THR A 280 -6.76 -29.97 41.52
N LEU A 281 -6.30 -30.72 42.52
CA LEU A 281 -6.39 -30.32 43.92
C LEU A 281 -5.25 -29.40 44.39
N GLN A 282 -4.07 -29.53 43.78
CA GLN A 282 -2.87 -28.82 44.25
C GLN A 282 -2.66 -27.46 43.57
N THR A 283 -3.24 -27.24 42.38
CA THR A 283 -2.90 -26.09 41.54
C THR A 283 -4.11 -25.54 40.80
N ASP A 284 -4.06 -24.25 40.47
CA ASP A 284 -5.06 -23.64 39.58
C ASP A 284 -4.80 -24.11 38.13
N ILE A 285 -5.58 -25.09 37.69
CA ILE A 285 -5.51 -25.65 36.33
C ILE A 285 -5.57 -24.56 35.26
N ARG A 286 -6.33 -23.48 35.48
CA ARG A 286 -6.47 -22.41 34.48
C ARG A 286 -5.15 -21.68 34.29
N LYS A 287 -4.44 -21.39 35.38
CA LYS A 287 -3.12 -20.71 35.33
C LYS A 287 -2.06 -21.62 34.72
N LEU A 288 -2.03 -22.90 35.10
CA LEU A 288 -1.10 -23.86 34.50
C LEU A 288 -1.38 -24.05 33.01
N ALA A 289 -2.63 -24.23 32.61
CA ALA A 289 -3.01 -24.36 31.21
C ALA A 289 -2.62 -23.10 30.42
N ALA A 290 -2.83 -21.90 30.98
CA ALA A 290 -2.41 -20.65 30.34
C ALA A 290 -0.89 -20.57 30.16
N MET A 291 -0.12 -20.96 31.18
CA MET A 291 1.34 -20.99 31.13
C MET A 291 1.87 -21.96 30.06
N PHE A 292 1.34 -23.18 30.02
CA PHE A 292 1.74 -24.16 29.00
C PHE A 292 1.27 -23.78 27.59
N THR A 293 0.16 -23.04 27.46
CA THR A 293 -0.33 -22.54 26.16
C THR A 293 0.60 -21.51 25.52
N CYS A 294 1.43 -20.81 26.30
CA CYS A 294 2.43 -19.89 25.74
C CYS A 294 3.38 -20.58 24.76
N PHE A 295 3.74 -21.85 25.02
CA PHE A 295 4.67 -22.60 24.17
C PHE A 295 4.15 -22.86 22.74
N PRO A 296 2.98 -23.49 22.53
CA PRO A 296 2.44 -23.69 21.18
C PRO A 296 2.13 -22.38 20.45
N VAL A 297 1.76 -21.31 21.17
CA VAL A 297 1.56 -19.98 20.57
C VAL A 297 2.86 -19.41 20.00
N VAL A 298 3.95 -19.46 20.78
CA VAL A 298 5.28 -19.02 20.31
C VAL A 298 5.80 -19.94 19.21
N ALA A 299 5.62 -21.26 19.35
CA ALA A 299 6.05 -22.25 18.35
C ALA A 299 5.34 -22.03 17.00
N TYR A 300 4.02 -21.81 16.99
CA TYR A 300 3.28 -21.49 15.78
C TYR A 300 3.67 -20.12 15.21
N ALA A 301 3.90 -19.10 16.04
CA ALA A 301 4.37 -17.80 15.58
C ALA A 301 5.74 -17.89 14.88
N CYS A 302 6.64 -18.73 15.42
CA CYS A 302 7.90 -19.08 14.78
C CYS A 302 7.66 -19.86 13.48
N LEU A 303 6.81 -20.88 13.47
CA LEU A 303 6.48 -21.65 12.25
C LEU A 303 5.93 -20.74 11.14
N ALA A 304 5.09 -19.77 11.48
CA ALA A 304 4.37 -18.87 10.57
C ALA A 304 5.18 -17.66 10.05
N GLY A 305 6.51 -17.71 10.06
CA GLY A 305 7.35 -16.66 9.48
C GLY A 305 7.94 -15.67 10.47
N PHE A 306 7.46 -15.63 11.72
CA PHE A 306 7.69 -14.52 12.66
C PHE A 306 7.48 -13.14 12.01
N GLN A 307 6.51 -13.04 11.09
CA GLN A 307 6.18 -11.78 10.42
C GLN A 307 5.62 -10.76 11.41
N VAL A 308 5.73 -9.47 11.09
CA VAL A 308 5.26 -8.39 11.98
C VAL A 308 3.77 -8.56 12.39
N SER A 309 2.90 -9.06 11.51
CA SER A 309 1.50 -9.37 11.88
C SER A 309 1.39 -10.51 12.89
N THR A 310 2.16 -11.57 12.70
CA THR A 310 2.22 -12.74 13.57
C THR A 310 2.82 -12.37 14.94
N GLN A 311 3.87 -11.56 14.97
CA GLN A 311 4.50 -11.06 16.20
C GLN A 311 3.51 -10.28 17.06
N ARG A 312 2.77 -9.34 16.47
CA ARG A 312 1.74 -8.57 17.19
C ARG A 312 0.65 -9.47 17.76
N ALA A 313 0.13 -10.39 16.94
CA ALA A 313 -0.87 -11.35 17.38
C ALA A 313 -0.38 -12.26 18.52
N MET A 314 0.87 -12.74 18.43
CA MET A 314 1.53 -13.50 19.49
C MET A 314 1.64 -12.68 20.77
N ILE A 315 2.14 -11.44 20.69
CA ILE A 315 2.28 -10.56 21.87
C ILE A 315 0.91 -10.28 22.50
N MET A 316 -0.14 -10.07 21.70
CA MET A 316 -1.50 -9.90 22.21
C MET A 316 -2.03 -11.16 22.91
N ALA A 317 -1.82 -12.33 22.32
CA ALA A 317 -2.21 -13.60 22.93
C ALA A 317 -1.45 -13.87 24.23
N LEU A 318 -0.13 -13.63 24.24
CA LEU A 318 0.71 -13.76 25.43
C LEU A 318 0.33 -12.76 26.52
N ALA A 319 0.01 -11.51 26.17
CA ALA A 319 -0.47 -10.51 27.14
C ALA A 319 -1.79 -10.94 27.79
N TYR A 320 -2.69 -11.55 27.02
CA TYR A 320 -3.94 -12.12 27.55
C TYR A 320 -3.70 -13.36 28.42
N LEU A 321 -2.86 -14.29 28.00
CA LEU A 321 -2.48 -15.45 28.83
C LEU A 321 -1.79 -15.00 30.12
N PHE A 322 -0.95 -13.98 30.05
CA PHE A 322 -0.31 -13.36 31.22
C PHE A 322 -1.34 -12.74 32.16
N SER A 323 -2.35 -12.03 31.64
CA SER A 323 -3.41 -11.47 32.50
C SER A 323 -4.23 -12.56 33.19
N MET A 324 -4.45 -13.71 32.55
CA MET A 324 -5.04 -14.89 33.19
C MET A 324 -4.15 -15.48 34.31
N ILE A 325 -2.83 -15.57 34.09
CA ILE A 325 -1.89 -16.08 35.11
C ILE A 325 -1.91 -15.18 36.36
N VAL A 326 -1.95 -13.86 36.16
CA VAL A 326 -2.00 -12.86 37.25
C VAL A 326 -3.41 -12.72 37.86
N GLY A 327 -4.45 -13.30 37.25
CA GLY A 327 -5.84 -13.20 37.72
C GLY A 327 -6.49 -11.83 37.48
N ARG A 328 -6.07 -11.13 36.40
CA ARG A 328 -6.56 -9.81 35.98
C ARG A 328 -7.20 -9.81 34.60
N GLU A 329 -7.70 -10.95 34.14
CA GLU A 329 -8.29 -11.14 32.81
C GLU A 329 -9.52 -10.25 32.56
N LYS A 330 -10.21 -9.78 33.61
CA LYS A 330 -11.35 -8.86 33.50
C LYS A 330 -10.94 -7.44 33.04
N GLU A 331 -9.67 -7.06 33.18
CA GLU A 331 -9.15 -5.75 32.78
C GLU A 331 -8.67 -5.75 31.33
N ILE A 332 -9.61 -5.91 30.39
CA ILE A 332 -9.34 -6.08 28.96
C ILE A 332 -8.57 -4.88 28.37
N TRP A 333 -8.92 -3.65 28.77
CA TRP A 333 -8.26 -2.43 28.30
C TRP A 333 -6.81 -2.29 28.79
N SER A 334 -6.53 -2.76 30.02
CA SER A 334 -5.17 -2.76 30.57
C SER A 334 -4.31 -3.81 29.87
N THR A 335 -4.88 -4.98 29.59
CA THR A 335 -4.24 -6.05 28.79
C THR A 335 -3.93 -5.57 27.37
N PHE A 336 -4.88 -4.88 26.74
CA PHE A 336 -4.69 -4.26 25.43
C PHE A 336 -3.57 -3.20 25.45
N ALA A 337 -3.57 -2.31 26.45
CA ALA A 337 -2.54 -1.29 26.60
C ALA A 337 -1.15 -1.89 26.81
N LEU A 338 -1.05 -2.98 27.59
CA LEU A 338 0.20 -3.73 27.77
C LEU A 338 0.71 -4.30 26.44
N ALA A 339 -0.16 -4.93 25.64
CA ALA A 339 0.23 -5.49 24.35
C ALA A 339 0.72 -4.40 23.38
N VAL A 340 0.04 -3.25 23.33
CA VAL A 340 0.47 -2.09 22.52
C VAL A 340 1.82 -1.58 23.01
N PHE A 341 1.99 -1.42 24.32
CA PHE A 341 3.23 -0.95 24.92
C PHE A 341 4.41 -1.85 24.58
N VAL A 342 4.27 -3.17 24.73
CA VAL A 342 5.35 -4.14 24.42
C VAL A 342 5.71 -4.10 22.94
N VAL A 343 4.71 -4.03 22.03
CA VAL A 343 4.99 -3.93 20.59
C VAL A 343 5.76 -2.65 20.27
N LEU A 344 5.36 -1.51 20.81
CA LEU A 344 6.02 -0.23 20.55
C LEU A 344 7.38 -0.10 21.24
N ALA A 345 7.58 -0.78 22.38
CA ALA A 345 8.88 -0.85 23.04
C ALA A 345 9.89 -1.68 22.21
N ILE A 346 9.44 -2.78 21.58
CA ILE A 346 10.27 -3.59 20.67
C ILE A 346 10.51 -2.85 19.36
N ASP A 347 9.48 -2.19 18.83
CA ASP A 347 9.55 -1.46 17.57
C ASP A 347 8.73 -0.15 17.58
N PRO A 348 9.34 1.00 17.92
CA PRO A 348 8.64 2.29 18.05
C PRO A 348 8.05 2.74 16.71
N HIS A 349 8.79 2.50 15.64
CA HIS A 349 8.42 2.79 14.26
C HIS A 349 7.17 2.05 13.78
N SER A 350 6.77 0.95 14.43
CA SER A 350 5.52 0.27 14.12
C SER A 350 4.29 1.17 14.29
N LEU A 351 4.33 2.22 15.13
CA LEU A 351 3.23 3.17 15.31
C LEU A 351 2.75 3.79 13.98
N PHE A 352 3.69 4.10 13.10
CA PHE A 352 3.43 4.70 11.78
C PHE A 352 3.10 3.65 10.71
N GLY A 353 3.26 2.37 11.03
CA GLY A 353 2.98 1.27 10.12
C GLY A 353 1.48 1.01 9.94
N ILE A 354 1.03 0.92 8.69
CA ILE A 354 -0.36 0.58 8.33
C ILE A 354 -0.83 -0.71 9.03
N SER A 355 0.03 -1.73 9.08
CA SER A 355 -0.35 -3.02 9.68
C SER A 355 -0.56 -2.95 11.19
N PHE A 356 0.12 -2.05 11.90
CA PHE A 356 -0.12 -1.79 13.31
C PHE A 356 -1.47 -1.10 13.50
N GLN A 357 -1.70 -0.01 12.75
CA GLN A 357 -2.92 0.79 12.83
C GLN A 357 -4.18 -0.04 12.55
N LEU A 358 -4.14 -0.89 11.52
CA LEU A 358 -5.26 -1.78 11.20
C LEU A 358 -5.48 -2.86 12.28
N SER A 359 -4.41 -3.46 12.82
CA SER A 359 -4.52 -4.54 13.80
C SER A 359 -5.06 -4.04 15.14
N PHE A 360 -4.42 -3.00 15.70
CA PHE A 360 -4.83 -2.44 16.99
C PHE A 360 -6.12 -1.63 16.86
N GLY A 361 -6.36 -0.96 15.74
CA GLY A 361 -7.63 -0.31 15.42
C GLY A 361 -8.79 -1.31 15.34
N ALA A 362 -8.61 -2.47 14.68
CA ALA A 362 -9.63 -3.53 14.66
C ALA A 362 -10.00 -3.97 16.07
N VAL A 363 -8.99 -4.28 16.90
CA VAL A 363 -9.20 -4.78 18.27
C VAL A 363 -9.84 -3.70 19.14
N MET A 364 -9.41 -2.44 19.02
CA MET A 364 -10.04 -1.34 19.75
C MET A 364 -11.50 -1.14 19.34
N GLY A 365 -11.82 -1.21 18.05
CA GLY A 365 -13.18 -1.19 17.53
C GLY A 365 -14.02 -2.34 18.06
N ILE A 366 -13.49 -3.57 18.07
CA ILE A 366 -14.15 -4.76 18.60
C ILE A 366 -14.43 -4.60 20.10
N LEU A 367 -13.43 -4.21 20.90
CA LEU A 367 -13.58 -4.04 22.35
C LEU A 367 -14.55 -2.93 22.73
N TRP A 368 -14.65 -1.89 21.91
CA TRP A 368 -15.52 -0.74 22.18
C TRP A 368 -16.95 -0.94 21.66
N LEU A 369 -17.11 -1.31 20.39
CA LEU A 369 -18.40 -1.33 19.69
C LEU A 369 -19.11 -2.69 19.77
N ALA A 370 -18.38 -3.82 19.77
CA ALA A 370 -19.00 -5.14 19.63
C ALA A 370 -19.94 -5.50 20.79
N PRO A 371 -19.60 -5.25 22.06
CA PRO A 371 -20.52 -5.53 23.17
C PRO A 371 -21.82 -4.71 23.06
N ALA A 372 -21.72 -3.45 22.62
CA ALA A 372 -22.88 -2.58 22.48
C ALA A 372 -23.76 -2.98 21.29
N ILE A 373 -23.15 -3.38 20.18
CA ILE A 373 -23.85 -3.87 18.98
C ILE A 373 -24.54 -5.20 19.29
N TYR A 374 -23.83 -6.15 19.89
CA TYR A 374 -24.38 -7.46 20.26
C TYR A 374 -25.58 -7.32 21.21
N ASN A 375 -25.41 -6.61 22.34
CA ASN A 375 -26.46 -6.50 23.36
C ASN A 375 -27.69 -5.72 22.88
N LYS A 376 -27.55 -4.79 21.92
CA LYS A 376 -28.68 -3.98 21.44
C LYS A 376 -29.39 -4.59 20.24
N ILE A 377 -28.65 -5.25 19.35
CA ILE A 377 -29.18 -5.71 18.06
C ILE A 377 -29.47 -7.21 18.08
N PHE A 378 -28.62 -8.03 18.70
CA PHE A 378 -28.70 -9.48 18.57
C PHE A 378 -29.22 -10.17 19.84
N ALA A 379 -28.83 -9.69 21.02
CA ALA A 379 -29.28 -10.28 22.30
C ALA A 379 -30.81 -10.26 22.51
N PRO A 380 -31.55 -9.18 22.16
CA PRO A 380 -33.02 -9.16 22.38
C PRO A 380 -33.75 -10.27 21.61
N PHE A 381 -33.30 -10.59 20.39
CA PHE A 381 -33.91 -11.66 19.59
C PHE A 381 -33.60 -13.07 20.12
N ALA A 382 -32.49 -13.24 20.85
CA ALA A 382 -32.14 -14.51 21.48
C ALA A 382 -33.00 -14.78 22.73
N ASP A 383 -33.34 -13.73 23.49
CA ASP A 383 -34.18 -13.83 24.68
C ASP A 383 -35.66 -14.07 24.34
N ASP A 384 -36.16 -13.51 23.23
CA ASP A 384 -37.53 -13.76 22.73
C ASP A 384 -37.71 -15.18 22.14
N MET A 385 -36.62 -15.87 21.83
CA MET A 385 -36.64 -17.21 21.26
C MET A 385 -36.92 -18.28 22.32
N LYS A 386 -38.21 -18.62 22.51
CA LYS A 386 -38.67 -19.79 23.30
C LYS A 386 -38.25 -21.17 22.73
N ARG A 387 -37.35 -21.25 21.74
CA ARG A 387 -37.01 -22.48 21.00
C ARG A 387 -35.59 -22.96 21.32
N GLY A 388 -35.47 -24.23 21.72
CA GLY A 388 -34.29 -25.11 21.73
C GLY A 388 -32.91 -24.49 22.00
N ARG A 389 -32.23 -24.94 23.07
CA ARG A 389 -30.89 -24.50 23.50
C ARG A 389 -29.84 -24.41 22.38
N ILE A 390 -29.93 -25.27 21.36
CA ILE A 390 -29.02 -25.29 20.19
C ILE A 390 -29.23 -24.08 19.29
N ILE A 391 -30.48 -23.72 18.99
CA ILE A 391 -30.80 -22.62 18.07
C ILE A 391 -30.35 -21.30 18.68
N VAL A 392 -30.59 -21.09 19.98
CA VAL A 392 -30.09 -19.93 20.73
C VAL A 392 -28.56 -19.84 20.69
N CYS A 393 -27.86 -20.97 20.84
CA CYS A 393 -26.39 -20.98 20.79
C CYS A 393 -25.85 -20.61 19.39
N LEU A 394 -26.48 -21.12 18.33
CA LEU A 394 -26.12 -20.76 16.95
C LEU A 394 -26.39 -19.28 16.67
N TRP A 395 -27.52 -18.74 17.09
CA TRP A 395 -27.81 -17.30 16.96
C TRP A 395 -26.82 -16.43 17.72
N ALA A 396 -26.48 -16.81 18.96
CA ALA A 396 -25.48 -16.09 19.74
C ALA A 396 -24.11 -16.10 19.04
N TYR A 397 -23.70 -17.24 18.48
CA TYR A 397 -22.46 -17.37 17.75
C TYR A 397 -22.42 -16.50 16.48
N PHE A 398 -23.43 -16.64 15.60
CA PHE A 398 -23.49 -15.87 14.35
C PHE A 398 -23.72 -14.38 14.59
N GLY A 399 -24.57 -14.02 15.56
CA GLY A 399 -24.76 -12.64 16.00
C GLY A 399 -23.48 -12.03 16.57
N GLY A 400 -22.70 -12.83 17.32
CA GLY A 400 -21.37 -12.43 17.80
C GLY A 400 -20.38 -12.18 16.66
N LEU A 401 -20.29 -13.08 15.67
CA LEU A 401 -19.44 -12.91 14.49
C LEU A 401 -19.81 -11.66 13.68
N MET A 402 -21.11 -11.42 13.50
CA MET A 402 -21.60 -10.21 12.84
C MET A 402 -21.25 -8.95 13.62
N ALA A 403 -21.46 -8.95 14.95
CA ALA A 403 -21.13 -7.82 15.81
C ALA A 403 -19.62 -7.50 15.79
N VAL A 404 -18.75 -8.51 15.86
CA VAL A 404 -17.29 -8.35 15.77
C VAL A 404 -16.89 -7.78 14.41
N THR A 405 -17.40 -8.35 13.32
CA THR A 405 -17.10 -7.91 11.95
C THR A 405 -17.55 -6.48 11.70
N LEU A 406 -18.79 -6.16 12.10
CA LEU A 406 -19.37 -4.81 11.95
C LEU A 406 -18.58 -3.78 12.77
N SER A 407 -18.18 -4.13 13.99
CA SER A 407 -17.38 -3.26 14.86
C SER A 407 -16.02 -2.93 14.27
N ALA A 408 -15.30 -3.95 13.79
CA ALA A 408 -14.01 -3.75 13.13
C ALA A 408 -14.18 -2.92 11.86
N MET A 409 -15.22 -3.18 11.06
CA MET A 409 -15.48 -2.47 9.81
C MET A 409 -15.81 -0.99 10.04
N ILE A 410 -16.70 -0.66 10.98
CA ILE A 410 -17.07 0.73 11.30
C ILE A 410 -15.85 1.49 11.81
N PHE A 411 -15.10 0.91 12.75
CA PHE A 411 -13.96 1.58 13.36
C PHE A 411 -12.78 1.78 12.38
N LEU A 412 -12.54 0.80 11.51
CA LEU A 412 -11.47 0.86 10.52
C LEU A 412 -11.85 1.60 9.24
N LEU A 413 -13.13 1.92 9.02
CA LEU A 413 -13.62 2.55 7.80
C LEU A 413 -12.77 3.77 7.39
N PRO A 414 -12.49 4.75 8.28
CA PRO A 414 -11.71 5.93 7.90
C PRO A 414 -10.27 5.58 7.50
N ILE A 415 -9.61 4.67 8.24
CA ILE A 415 -8.24 4.22 7.97
C ILE A 415 -8.17 3.45 6.65
N ILE A 416 -9.14 2.55 6.39
CA ILE A 416 -9.18 1.76 5.17
C ILE A 416 -9.42 2.66 3.96
N SER A 417 -10.32 3.64 4.07
CA SER A 417 -10.54 4.64 3.03
C SER A 417 -9.30 5.47 2.73
N PHE A 418 -8.53 5.84 3.76
CA PHE A 418 -7.28 6.60 3.61
C PHE A 418 -6.18 5.83 2.86
N PHE A 419 -5.93 4.57 3.21
CA PHE A 419 -4.80 3.82 2.63
C PHE A 419 -5.16 3.01 1.39
N PHE A 420 -6.38 2.46 1.32
CA PHE A 420 -6.76 1.50 0.28
C PHE A 420 -7.77 2.04 -0.73
N HIS A 421 -8.41 3.19 -0.44
CA HIS A 421 -9.38 3.83 -1.34
C HIS A 421 -10.57 2.94 -1.72
N ARG A 422 -10.81 1.85 -0.98
CA ARG A 422 -11.79 0.84 -1.34
C ARG A 422 -12.46 0.28 -0.10
N ILE A 423 -13.78 0.18 -0.13
CA ILE A 423 -14.62 -0.39 0.93
C ILE A 423 -15.34 -1.61 0.35
N SER A 424 -15.33 -2.73 1.08
CA SER A 424 -16.08 -3.92 0.70
C SER A 424 -17.43 -3.93 1.39
N VAL A 425 -18.51 -3.98 0.61
CA VAL A 425 -19.90 -4.01 1.09
C VAL A 425 -20.28 -5.43 1.52
N VAL A 426 -19.77 -6.44 0.80
CA VAL A 426 -20.03 -7.86 1.06
C VAL A 426 -19.17 -8.43 2.20
N ALA A 427 -18.33 -7.62 2.84
CA ALA A 427 -17.42 -8.08 3.89
C ALA A 427 -18.14 -8.78 5.05
N ILE A 428 -19.33 -8.32 5.44
CA ILE A 428 -20.09 -8.92 6.54
C ILE A 428 -20.52 -10.36 6.20
N PRO A 429 -21.34 -10.59 5.17
CA PRO A 429 -21.77 -11.95 4.85
C PRO A 429 -20.59 -12.84 4.42
N ALA A 430 -19.56 -12.28 3.76
CA ALA A 430 -18.37 -13.03 3.40
C ALA A 430 -17.59 -13.51 4.64
N ASN A 431 -17.37 -12.66 5.65
CA ASN A 431 -16.70 -13.06 6.89
C ASN A 431 -17.50 -14.12 7.66
N VAL A 432 -18.83 -13.98 7.74
CA VAL A 432 -19.70 -14.94 8.46
C VAL A 432 -19.56 -16.36 7.92
N ILE A 433 -19.32 -16.53 6.61
CA ILE A 433 -19.15 -17.83 5.96
C ILE A 433 -17.68 -18.27 5.97
N VAL A 434 -16.78 -17.39 5.56
CA VAL A 434 -15.37 -17.74 5.31
C VAL A 434 -14.59 -17.94 6.61
N VAL A 435 -14.84 -17.12 7.65
CA VAL A 435 -14.09 -17.19 8.91
C VAL A 435 -14.28 -18.55 9.62
N PRO A 436 -15.50 -19.11 9.73
CA PRO A 436 -15.68 -20.45 10.30
C PRO A 436 -15.02 -21.55 9.47
N ILE A 437 -15.10 -21.52 8.13
CA ILE A 437 -14.44 -22.53 7.28
C ILE A 437 -12.93 -22.47 7.50
N LEU A 438 -12.36 -21.28 7.52
CA LEU A 438 -10.93 -21.10 7.78
C LEU A 438 -10.55 -21.60 9.17
N GLY A 439 -11.24 -21.10 10.20
CA GLY A 439 -10.87 -21.29 11.61
C GLY A 439 -11.19 -22.67 12.16
N LEU A 440 -12.30 -23.29 11.76
CA LEU A 440 -12.73 -24.58 12.32
C LEU A 440 -12.32 -25.77 11.45
N TRP A 441 -12.00 -25.54 10.18
CA TRP A 441 -11.75 -26.62 9.24
C TRP A 441 -10.35 -26.53 8.62
N VAL A 442 -10.03 -25.46 7.91
CA VAL A 442 -8.77 -25.37 7.14
C VAL A 442 -7.53 -25.32 8.04
N ILE A 443 -7.49 -24.41 9.02
CA ILE A 443 -6.32 -24.23 9.89
C ILE A 443 -6.08 -25.44 10.80
N PRO A 444 -7.09 -25.99 11.52
CA PRO A 444 -6.87 -27.18 12.34
C PRO A 444 -6.34 -28.36 11.54
N LEU A 445 -6.93 -28.67 10.38
CA LEU A 445 -6.46 -29.79 9.54
C LEU A 445 -5.07 -29.53 8.94
N GLY A 446 -4.77 -28.30 8.54
CA GLY A 446 -3.44 -27.92 8.06
C GLY A 446 -2.36 -28.08 9.14
N LEU A 447 -2.66 -27.69 10.38
CA LEU A 447 -1.73 -27.87 11.51
C LEU A 447 -1.61 -29.34 11.93
N LEU A 448 -2.71 -30.11 11.91
CA LEU A 448 -2.67 -31.55 12.16
C LEU A 448 -1.87 -32.30 11.10
N SER A 449 -1.97 -31.89 9.84
CA SER A 449 -1.15 -32.43 8.74
C SER A 449 0.35 -32.20 8.98
N VAL A 450 0.73 -30.98 9.40
CA VAL A 450 2.13 -30.67 9.74
C VAL A 450 2.59 -31.46 10.97
N ALA A 451 1.75 -31.58 11.99
CA ALA A 451 2.07 -32.29 13.23
C ALA A 451 2.22 -33.81 13.03
N SER A 452 1.47 -34.41 12.09
CA SER A 452 1.55 -35.84 11.79
C SER A 452 2.65 -36.19 10.78
N LEU A 453 3.25 -35.20 10.10
CA LEU A 453 4.31 -35.41 9.11
C LEU A 453 5.52 -36.23 9.63
N PRO A 454 6.02 -36.03 10.87
CA PRO A 454 7.12 -36.86 11.40
C PRO A 454 6.69 -38.30 11.75
N ILE A 455 5.38 -38.54 11.92
CA ILE A 455 4.83 -39.83 12.36
C ILE A 455 4.48 -40.70 11.15
N SER A 456 3.73 -40.15 10.18
CA SER A 456 3.31 -40.86 8.98
C SER A 456 2.95 -39.88 7.86
N THR A 457 3.60 -40.03 6.71
CA THR A 457 3.33 -39.22 5.51
C THR A 457 1.91 -39.42 4.99
N SER A 458 1.37 -40.63 5.09
CA SER A 458 0.01 -40.95 4.62
C SER A 458 -1.06 -40.29 5.48
N LEU A 459 -0.86 -40.26 6.81
CA LEU A 459 -1.77 -39.57 7.73
C LEU A 459 -1.70 -38.05 7.53
N ALA A 460 -0.50 -37.51 7.33
CA ALA A 460 -0.31 -36.10 6.99
C ALA A 460 -1.02 -35.73 5.69
N GLN A 461 -0.98 -36.61 4.68
CA GLN A 461 -1.64 -36.41 3.39
C GLN A 461 -3.16 -36.44 3.52
N LEU A 462 -3.71 -37.36 4.32
CA LEU A 462 -5.15 -37.43 4.57
C LEU A 462 -5.68 -36.11 5.16
N PHE A 463 -5.05 -35.60 6.23
CA PHE A 463 -5.44 -34.33 6.82
C PHE A 463 -5.25 -33.16 5.85
N LEU A 464 -4.19 -33.19 5.03
CA LEU A 464 -3.95 -32.15 4.02
C LEU A 464 -5.05 -32.11 2.97
N GLN A 465 -5.48 -33.27 2.45
CA GLN A 465 -6.53 -33.37 1.43
C GLN A 465 -7.89 -32.93 1.99
N LEU A 466 -8.23 -33.34 3.20
CA LEU A 466 -9.44 -32.87 3.88
C LEU A 466 -9.41 -31.36 4.13
N GLY A 467 -8.24 -30.79 4.44
CA GLY A 467 -8.05 -29.35 4.54
C GLY A 467 -8.13 -28.64 3.18
N ALA A 468 -7.63 -29.25 2.11
CA ALA A 468 -7.70 -28.73 0.75
C ALA A 468 -9.14 -28.62 0.25
N TRP A 469 -9.99 -29.58 0.60
CA TRP A 469 -11.42 -29.49 0.30
C TRP A 469 -12.07 -28.27 1.00
N GLY A 470 -11.74 -28.04 2.28
CA GLY A 470 -12.18 -26.83 2.98
C GLY A 470 -11.69 -25.54 2.33
N MET A 471 -10.45 -25.53 1.81
CA MET A 471 -9.87 -24.40 1.07
C MET A 471 -10.63 -24.10 -0.22
N GLU A 472 -11.05 -25.14 -0.94
CA GLU A 472 -11.84 -25.02 -2.17
C GLU A 472 -13.23 -24.43 -1.87
N CYS A 473 -13.92 -24.95 -0.85
CA CYS A 473 -15.19 -24.39 -0.38
C CYS A 473 -15.05 -22.91 0.03
N MET A 474 -13.99 -22.58 0.76
CA MET A 474 -13.68 -21.21 1.16
C MET A 474 -13.47 -20.31 -0.07
N THR A 475 -12.66 -20.76 -1.03
CA THR A 475 -12.33 -19.99 -2.23
C THR A 475 -13.55 -19.80 -3.11
N ALA A 476 -14.41 -20.82 -3.24
CA ALA A 476 -15.68 -20.72 -3.94
C ALA A 476 -16.62 -19.69 -3.30
N ALA A 477 -16.71 -19.65 -1.97
CA ALA A 477 -17.48 -18.64 -1.25
C ALA A 477 -16.93 -17.22 -1.47
N VAL A 478 -15.60 -17.05 -1.43
CA VAL A 478 -14.96 -15.76 -1.74
C VAL A 478 -15.26 -15.32 -3.16
N GLN A 479 -15.12 -16.24 -4.13
CA GLN A 479 -15.41 -15.98 -5.53
C GLN A 479 -16.86 -15.55 -5.69
N PHE A 480 -17.82 -16.29 -5.14
CA PHE A 480 -19.25 -15.95 -5.18
C PHE A 480 -19.53 -14.50 -4.76
N TRP A 481 -19.01 -14.09 -3.59
CA TRP A 481 -19.21 -12.71 -3.11
C TRP A 481 -18.47 -11.67 -3.94
N SER A 482 -17.33 -12.00 -4.55
CA SER A 482 -16.54 -11.07 -5.35
C SER A 482 -17.13 -10.78 -6.74
N HIS A 483 -18.00 -11.65 -7.28
CA HIS A 483 -18.59 -11.46 -8.61
C HIS A 483 -19.65 -10.35 -8.66
N PHE A 484 -20.19 -9.92 -7.52
CA PHE A 484 -21.17 -8.85 -7.50
C PHE A 484 -20.52 -7.50 -7.86
N PRO A 485 -21.10 -6.71 -8.80
CA PRO A 485 -20.51 -5.42 -9.22
C PRO A 485 -20.35 -4.41 -8.08
N TRP A 486 -21.20 -4.51 -7.04
CA TRP A 486 -21.20 -3.66 -5.86
C TRP A 486 -20.45 -4.28 -4.67
N ALA A 487 -19.76 -5.41 -4.87
CA ALA A 487 -19.00 -6.08 -3.81
C ALA A 487 -17.96 -5.15 -3.17
N SER A 488 -17.31 -4.32 -3.99
CA SER A 488 -16.37 -3.31 -3.54
C SER A 488 -16.61 -1.97 -4.21
N LEU A 489 -16.62 -0.90 -3.42
CA LEU A 489 -16.80 0.47 -3.87
C LEU A 489 -15.49 1.25 -3.69
N TRP A 490 -15.11 1.98 -4.74
CA TRP A 490 -14.00 2.94 -4.67
C TRP A 490 -14.48 4.23 -4.00
N VAL A 491 -13.66 4.75 -3.08
CA VAL A 491 -13.95 5.96 -2.32
C VAL A 491 -12.78 6.94 -2.38
N VAL A 492 -13.11 8.22 -2.21
CA VAL A 492 -12.12 9.30 -2.15
C VAL A 492 -11.27 9.18 -0.88
N THR A 493 -10.03 9.67 -0.93
CA THR A 493 -9.11 9.66 0.22
C THR A 493 -9.58 10.69 1.25
N PRO A 494 -9.94 10.31 2.49
CA PRO A 494 -10.31 11.28 3.51
C PRO A 494 -9.11 12.15 3.91
N ASN A 495 -9.33 13.46 4.11
CA ASN A 495 -8.29 14.32 4.67
C ASN A 495 -8.28 14.22 6.23
N ALA A 496 -7.28 14.80 6.91
CA ALA A 496 -7.18 14.71 8.37
C ALA A 496 -8.40 15.29 9.12
N PHE A 497 -9.03 16.34 8.57
CA PHE A 497 -10.24 16.94 9.12
C PHE A 497 -11.47 16.03 8.93
N GLU A 498 -11.62 15.43 7.75
CA GLU A 498 -12.66 14.44 7.47
C GLU A 498 -12.49 13.18 8.33
N MET A 499 -11.24 12.74 8.58
CA MET A 499 -10.94 11.66 9.53
C MET A 499 -11.43 12.01 10.94
N LEU A 500 -11.20 13.25 11.40
CA LEU A 500 -11.68 13.72 12.69
C LEU A 500 -13.23 13.73 12.74
N ILE A 501 -13.89 14.21 11.68
CA ILE A 501 -15.36 14.20 11.57
C ILE A 501 -15.88 12.76 11.66
N LEU A 502 -15.29 11.83 10.90
CA LEU A 502 -15.73 10.42 10.88
C LEU A 502 -15.55 9.73 12.24
N TYR A 503 -14.43 9.94 12.93
CA TYR A 503 -14.24 9.38 14.27
C TYR A 503 -15.13 10.05 15.32
N SER A 504 -15.37 11.37 15.20
CA SER A 504 -16.33 12.09 16.05
C SER A 504 -17.74 11.56 15.84
N LEU A 505 -18.14 11.26 14.59
CA LEU A 505 -19.42 10.66 14.26
C LEU A 505 -19.60 9.31 14.97
N ILE A 506 -18.60 8.42 14.89
CA ILE A 506 -18.62 7.12 15.59
C ILE A 506 -18.78 7.33 17.11
N PHE A 507 -18.01 8.26 17.69
CA PHE A 507 -18.06 8.57 19.12
C PHE A 507 -19.43 9.09 19.57
N PHE A 508 -19.97 10.12 18.90
CA PHE A 508 -21.24 10.72 19.29
C PHE A 508 -22.43 9.79 19.08
N VAL A 509 -22.46 9.03 17.98
CA VAL A 509 -23.51 8.01 17.75
C VAL A 509 -23.49 6.96 18.85
N PHE A 510 -22.31 6.52 19.29
CA PHE A 510 -22.18 5.55 20.38
C PHE A 510 -22.73 6.09 21.72
N PHE A 511 -22.43 7.35 22.04
CA PHE A 511 -22.80 7.98 23.32
C PHE A 511 -24.15 8.73 23.30
N ILE A 512 -24.88 8.75 22.18
CA ILE A 512 -26.12 9.54 22.01
C ILE A 512 -27.21 9.25 23.04
N ARG A 513 -27.32 8.00 23.50
CA ARG A 513 -28.29 7.58 24.53
C ARG A 513 -27.78 7.77 25.96
N ARG A 514 -26.46 7.91 26.14
CA ARG A 514 -25.83 8.02 27.46
C ARG A 514 -25.75 9.47 27.91
N TRP A 515 -25.48 10.39 26.99
CA TRP A 515 -25.18 11.79 27.30
C TRP A 515 -26.04 12.74 26.46
N SER A 516 -26.74 13.67 27.10
CA SER A 516 -27.60 14.65 26.42
C SER A 516 -26.82 15.55 25.46
N TRP A 517 -25.61 15.98 25.85
CA TRP A 517 -24.71 16.78 25.01
C TRP A 517 -24.22 16.03 23.77
N ALA A 518 -24.26 14.71 23.74
CA ALA A 518 -23.87 13.93 22.56
C ALA A 518 -24.85 14.13 21.40
N LYS A 519 -26.12 14.47 21.66
CA LYS A 519 -27.08 14.84 20.60
C LYS A 519 -26.67 16.15 19.92
N LEU A 520 -26.31 17.16 20.70
CA LEU A 520 -25.82 18.43 20.18
C LEU A 520 -24.50 18.24 19.43
N GLY A 521 -23.57 17.47 19.99
CA GLY A 521 -22.32 17.12 19.33
C GLY A 521 -22.54 16.38 18.00
N LEU A 522 -23.48 15.44 17.94
CA LEU A 522 -23.86 14.76 16.69
C LEU A 522 -24.42 15.74 15.65
N LEU A 523 -25.30 16.67 16.05
CA LEU A 523 -25.83 17.69 15.15
C LEU A 523 -24.72 18.58 14.58
N VAL A 524 -23.76 19.01 15.43
CA VAL A 524 -22.59 19.78 14.99
C VAL A 524 -21.75 18.98 14.00
N VAL A 525 -21.47 17.71 14.28
CA VAL A 525 -20.68 16.85 13.38
C VAL A 525 -21.40 16.62 12.05
N LEU A 526 -22.72 16.40 12.06
CA LEU A 526 -23.51 16.27 10.83
C LEU A 526 -23.54 17.57 10.02
N PHE A 527 -23.63 18.72 10.69
CA PHE A 527 -23.51 20.02 10.03
C PHE A 527 -22.13 20.22 9.40
N LEU A 528 -21.05 19.91 10.12
CA LEU A 528 -19.67 19.99 9.61
C LEU A 528 -19.45 19.05 8.42
N LEU A 529 -20.00 17.83 8.48
CA LEU A 529 -19.94 16.87 7.38
C LEU A 529 -20.71 17.40 6.15
N ALA A 530 -21.92 17.95 6.35
CA ALA A 530 -22.69 18.54 5.26
C ALA A 530 -21.99 19.76 4.65
N ALA A 531 -21.39 20.62 5.47
CA ALA A 531 -20.61 21.77 5.03
C ALA A 531 -19.37 21.35 4.22
N ASP A 532 -18.64 20.32 4.66
CA ASP A 532 -17.49 19.77 3.95
C ASP A 532 -17.90 19.15 2.60
N ILE A 533 -18.97 18.35 2.59
CA ILE A 533 -19.53 17.78 1.34
C ILE A 533 -19.95 18.90 0.38
N SER A 534 -20.63 19.94 0.86
CA SER A 534 -21.03 21.09 0.04
C SER A 534 -19.81 21.86 -0.48
N TYR A 535 -18.78 22.07 0.36
CA TYR A 535 -17.53 22.73 -0.03
C TYR A 535 -16.83 21.98 -1.18
N TRP A 536 -16.63 20.67 -1.04
CA TRP A 536 -15.99 19.86 -2.08
C TRP A 536 -16.85 19.74 -3.33
N THR A 537 -18.17 19.62 -3.17
CA THR A 537 -19.10 19.59 -4.30
C THR A 537 -18.98 20.89 -5.10
N TYR A 538 -19.01 22.05 -4.43
CA TYR A 538 -18.83 23.34 -5.06
C TYR A 538 -17.48 23.45 -5.77
N ARG A 539 -16.38 23.16 -5.06
CA ARG A 539 -15.01 23.26 -5.58
C ARG A 539 -14.74 22.35 -6.77
N THR A 540 -15.41 21.20 -6.85
CA THR A 540 -15.16 20.19 -7.89
C THR A 540 -16.13 20.30 -9.07
N HIS A 541 -17.33 20.88 -8.88
CA HIS A 541 -18.33 21.03 -9.94
C HIS A 541 -18.41 22.43 -10.53
N TYR A 542 -18.03 23.47 -9.78
CA TYR A 542 -18.17 24.87 -10.17
C TYR A 542 -16.81 25.61 -10.21
N ASN A 543 -15.71 24.88 -10.43
CA ASN A 543 -14.40 25.49 -10.60
C ASN A 543 -14.36 26.33 -11.89
N PRO A 544 -14.10 27.65 -11.83
CA PRO A 544 -14.04 28.48 -13.03
C PRO A 544 -12.71 28.38 -13.78
N CYS A 545 -11.68 27.77 -13.18
CA CYS A 545 -10.34 27.69 -13.78
C CYS A 545 -10.10 26.35 -14.47
N LEU A 546 -9.46 26.39 -15.64
CA LEU A 546 -8.80 25.24 -16.23
C LEU A 546 -7.57 24.88 -15.39
N LYS A 547 -7.50 23.64 -14.89
CA LYS A 547 -6.32 23.14 -14.18
C LYS A 547 -5.68 22.01 -14.97
N VAL A 548 -4.37 22.08 -15.14
CA VAL A 548 -3.60 21.03 -15.82
C VAL A 548 -2.52 20.57 -14.87
N THR A 549 -2.55 19.28 -14.49
CA THR A 549 -1.55 18.68 -13.62
C THR A 549 -0.75 17.63 -14.38
N TYR A 550 0.54 17.86 -14.55
CA TYR A 550 1.49 16.89 -15.08
C TYR A 550 2.00 16.04 -13.92
N LEU A 551 1.70 14.75 -13.96
CA LEU A 551 1.96 13.83 -12.86
C LEU A 551 3.36 13.22 -12.95
N ASP A 552 3.98 13.00 -11.79
CA ASP A 552 5.17 12.17 -11.66
C ASP A 552 4.78 10.70 -11.74
N VAL A 553 4.85 10.13 -12.94
CA VAL A 553 4.63 8.70 -13.21
C VAL A 553 5.94 7.91 -13.33
N GLY A 554 7.08 8.55 -13.05
CA GLY A 554 8.40 7.96 -13.21
C GLY A 554 8.79 7.78 -14.69
N GLN A 555 8.21 6.82 -15.40
CA GLN A 555 8.44 6.66 -16.84
C GLN A 555 7.16 6.97 -17.61
N GLY A 556 7.30 7.79 -18.65
CA GLY A 556 6.18 8.18 -19.50
C GLY A 556 5.61 9.56 -19.24
N ASN A 557 4.45 9.81 -19.85
CA ASN A 557 3.65 11.01 -19.66
C ASN A 557 2.31 10.65 -18.99
N ALA A 558 1.84 11.53 -18.12
CA ALA A 558 0.45 11.53 -17.65
C ALA A 558 0.06 12.96 -17.27
N ALA A 559 -0.95 13.52 -17.93
CA ALA A 559 -1.45 14.86 -17.67
C ALA A 559 -2.96 14.84 -17.42
N LEU A 560 -3.37 15.28 -16.23
CA LEU A 560 -4.77 15.46 -15.89
C LEU A 560 -5.21 16.89 -16.20
N ILE A 561 -6.20 17.03 -17.07
CA ILE A 561 -6.88 18.26 -17.41
C ILE A 561 -8.23 18.29 -16.70
N GLN A 562 -8.40 19.25 -15.81
CA GLN A 562 -9.65 19.55 -15.15
C GLN A 562 -10.20 20.80 -15.81
N PHE A 563 -11.19 20.63 -16.68
CA PHE A 563 -11.85 21.75 -17.34
C PHE A 563 -12.61 22.61 -16.33
N PRO A 564 -12.93 23.87 -16.67
CA PRO A 564 -13.94 24.61 -15.94
C PRO A 564 -15.23 23.78 -15.78
N GLY A 565 -15.81 23.83 -14.60
CA GLY A 565 -16.92 22.97 -14.20
C GLY A 565 -16.48 21.56 -13.77
N LYS A 566 -17.19 20.53 -14.25
CA LYS A 566 -17.05 19.13 -13.77
C LYS A 566 -16.26 18.18 -14.68
N LYS A 567 -16.01 18.56 -15.94
CA LYS A 567 -15.43 17.64 -16.94
C LYS A 567 -13.94 17.44 -16.71
N ARG A 568 -13.44 16.20 -16.87
CA ARG A 568 -12.00 15.90 -16.79
C ARG A 568 -11.51 15.07 -17.96
N MET A 569 -10.27 15.32 -18.38
CA MET A 569 -9.56 14.56 -19.40
C MET A 569 -8.21 14.10 -18.86
N LEU A 570 -7.86 12.83 -19.06
CA LEU A 570 -6.53 12.31 -18.75
C LEU A 570 -5.82 12.01 -20.07
N ILE A 571 -4.70 12.68 -20.32
CA ILE A 571 -3.81 12.42 -21.45
C ILE A 571 -2.67 11.55 -20.96
N ASP A 572 -2.61 10.33 -21.50
CA ASP A 572 -1.69 9.25 -21.13
C ASP A 572 -1.75 8.86 -19.64
N GLY A 573 -1.25 7.67 -19.33
CA GLY A 573 -1.33 7.06 -18.00
C GLY A 573 0.01 6.74 -17.36
N GLY A 574 1.13 7.01 -18.05
CA GLY A 574 2.44 6.52 -17.64
C GLY A 574 2.57 5.00 -17.77
N GLY A 575 3.75 4.48 -17.43
CA GLY A 575 3.96 3.04 -17.38
C GLY A 575 5.41 2.60 -17.50
N PHE A 576 5.64 1.32 -17.22
CA PHE A 576 6.93 0.68 -17.45
C PHE A 576 6.71 -0.55 -18.34
N SER A 577 7.56 -0.72 -19.36
CA SER A 577 7.43 -1.79 -20.35
C SER A 577 7.59 -3.21 -19.79
N ARG A 578 8.38 -3.36 -18.71
CA ARG A 578 8.70 -4.68 -18.09
C ARG A 578 8.24 -4.80 -16.65
N SER A 579 7.25 -4.02 -16.20
CA SER A 579 6.87 -4.00 -14.78
C SER A 579 5.49 -4.59 -14.52
N THR A 580 5.37 -5.34 -13.42
CA THR A 580 4.09 -5.69 -12.81
C THR A 580 3.51 -4.54 -11.96
N PHE A 581 4.24 -3.42 -11.86
CA PHE A 581 3.77 -2.21 -11.21
C PHE A 581 2.76 -1.48 -12.11
N ASP A 582 1.49 -1.52 -11.69
CA ASP A 582 0.41 -0.78 -12.33
C ASP A 582 0.46 0.70 -11.90
N VAL A 583 1.02 1.56 -12.76
CA VAL A 583 1.11 3.01 -12.54
C VAL A 583 -0.28 3.66 -12.41
N GLY A 584 -1.27 3.15 -13.15
CA GLY A 584 -2.64 3.64 -13.10
C GLY A 584 -3.24 3.44 -11.70
N ARG A 585 -3.11 2.22 -11.17
CA ARG A 585 -3.60 1.87 -9.84
C ARG A 585 -2.80 2.48 -8.69
N MET A 586 -1.48 2.58 -8.83
CA MET A 586 -0.57 2.90 -7.71
C MET A 586 -0.12 4.37 -7.69
N VAL A 587 -0.31 5.13 -8.76
CA VAL A 587 0.15 6.52 -8.88
C VAL A 587 -0.98 7.45 -9.33
N VAL A 588 -1.60 7.17 -10.47
CA VAL A 588 -2.63 8.06 -11.05
C VAL A 588 -3.93 8.02 -10.23
N ALA A 589 -4.44 6.84 -9.90
CA ALA A 589 -5.67 6.68 -9.14
C ALA A 589 -5.60 7.27 -7.72
N PRO A 590 -4.53 7.05 -6.92
CA PRO A 590 -4.36 7.72 -5.62
C PRO A 590 -4.41 9.24 -5.72
N PHE A 591 -3.79 9.84 -6.75
CA PHE A 591 -3.89 11.28 -6.98
C PHE A 591 -5.33 11.72 -7.29
N LEU A 592 -6.08 10.95 -8.08
CA LEU A 592 -7.49 11.23 -8.38
C LEU A 592 -8.36 11.12 -7.12
N PHE A 593 -8.18 10.08 -6.30
CA PHE A 593 -8.89 9.89 -5.04
C PHE A 593 -8.58 10.99 -4.03
N TYR A 594 -7.32 11.39 -3.91
CA TYR A 594 -6.88 12.51 -3.08
C TYR A 594 -7.54 13.82 -3.51
N SER A 595 -7.64 14.02 -4.83
CA SER A 595 -8.26 15.20 -5.43
C SER A 595 -9.79 15.12 -5.52
N LYS A 596 -10.42 14.18 -4.80
CA LYS A 596 -11.88 13.97 -4.71
C LYS A 596 -12.56 13.67 -6.06
N MET A 597 -11.85 13.01 -6.98
CA MET A 597 -12.35 12.64 -8.29
C MET A 597 -12.56 11.14 -8.40
N LEU A 598 -13.80 10.71 -8.66
CA LEU A 598 -14.17 9.30 -8.93
C LEU A 598 -14.52 9.02 -10.39
N ARG A 599 -14.43 10.04 -11.25
CA ARG A 599 -14.76 9.94 -12.68
C ARG A 599 -13.83 10.79 -13.54
N VAL A 600 -13.46 10.26 -14.69
CA VAL A 600 -12.75 10.94 -15.78
C VAL A 600 -13.64 10.86 -17.01
N ASP A 601 -13.90 11.94 -17.74
CA ASP A 601 -14.84 11.92 -18.88
C ASP A 601 -14.16 11.49 -20.19
N TYR A 602 -12.91 11.91 -20.39
CA TYR A 602 -12.14 11.65 -21.61
C TYR A 602 -10.81 11.00 -21.26
N LEU A 603 -10.51 9.86 -21.88
CA LEU A 603 -9.18 9.28 -21.88
C LEU A 603 -8.54 9.57 -23.23
N VAL A 604 -7.30 10.03 -23.24
CA VAL A 604 -6.51 10.24 -24.44
C VAL A 604 -5.27 9.37 -24.36
N LEU A 605 -5.03 8.56 -25.38
CA LEU A 605 -3.79 7.81 -25.57
C LEU A 605 -3.06 8.40 -26.78
N THR A 606 -1.92 9.06 -26.54
CA THR A 606 -1.17 9.71 -27.62
C THR A 606 -0.65 8.70 -28.64
N HIS A 607 -0.06 7.60 -28.16
CA HIS A 607 0.41 6.49 -28.99
C HIS A 607 0.54 5.21 -28.15
N PRO A 608 0.51 4.01 -28.76
CA PRO A 608 0.34 2.73 -28.04
C PRO A 608 1.63 2.15 -27.42
N GLN A 609 2.48 2.99 -26.82
CA GLN A 609 3.64 2.54 -26.06
C GLN A 609 3.33 2.32 -24.57
N ALA A 610 4.10 1.44 -23.94
CA ALA A 610 3.84 0.97 -22.58
C ALA A 610 3.87 2.09 -21.53
N ASP A 611 4.72 3.09 -21.72
CA ASP A 611 4.88 4.26 -20.87
C ASP A 611 3.82 5.36 -21.10
N HIS A 612 2.90 5.16 -22.03
CA HIS A 612 1.74 6.04 -22.21
C HIS A 612 0.44 5.31 -21.90
N MET A 613 0.38 4.03 -22.22
CA MET A 613 -0.85 3.24 -22.19
C MET A 613 -1.07 2.49 -20.87
N ASN A 614 -0.01 1.98 -20.22
CA ASN A 614 -0.17 0.95 -19.19
C ASN A 614 -0.99 1.41 -17.99
N GLY A 615 -0.86 2.68 -17.59
CA GLY A 615 -1.67 3.25 -16.51
C GLY A 615 -3.11 3.55 -16.89
N LEU A 616 -3.47 3.62 -18.18
CA LEU A 616 -4.84 3.86 -18.61
C LEU A 616 -5.76 2.65 -18.35
N ARG A 617 -5.23 1.42 -18.29
CA ARG A 617 -6.04 0.19 -18.06
C ARG A 617 -6.85 0.26 -16.77
N PHE A 618 -6.21 0.64 -15.67
CA PHE A 618 -6.89 0.76 -14.38
C PHE A 618 -7.90 1.92 -14.38
N ILE A 619 -7.55 3.04 -15.02
CA ILE A 619 -8.43 4.22 -15.07
C ILE A 619 -9.66 3.95 -15.94
N ALA A 620 -9.49 3.31 -17.11
CA ALA A 620 -10.56 2.95 -18.02
C ALA A 620 -11.60 2.02 -17.36
N SER A 621 -11.13 1.07 -16.54
CA SER A 621 -12.00 0.11 -15.85
C SER A 621 -12.74 0.70 -14.65
N HIS A 622 -12.16 1.67 -13.92
CA HIS A 622 -12.70 2.09 -12.62
C HIS A 622 -13.23 3.53 -12.56
N PHE A 623 -12.81 4.41 -13.48
CA PHE A 623 -13.21 5.83 -13.49
C PHE A 623 -14.25 6.16 -14.55
N HIS A 624 -14.82 5.14 -15.22
CA HIS A 624 -15.99 5.22 -16.09
C HIS A 624 -15.95 6.35 -17.14
N PRO A 625 -14.94 6.37 -18.03
CA PRO A 625 -14.84 7.36 -19.07
C PRO A 625 -15.94 7.22 -20.13
N LYS A 626 -16.29 8.34 -20.75
CA LYS A 626 -17.30 8.39 -21.81
C LYS A 626 -16.69 8.21 -23.18
N GLU A 627 -15.53 8.83 -23.39
CA GLU A 627 -14.81 8.77 -24.66
C GLU A 627 -13.35 8.35 -24.46
N PHE A 628 -12.84 7.55 -25.39
CA PHE A 628 -11.44 7.15 -25.48
C PHE A 628 -10.89 7.64 -26.83
N TRP A 629 -9.99 8.63 -26.79
CA TRP A 629 -9.38 9.24 -27.97
C TRP A 629 -7.99 8.63 -28.15
N TYR A 630 -7.68 8.12 -29.32
CA TYR A 630 -6.35 7.59 -29.62
C TYR A 630 -6.02 7.76 -31.09
N ASN A 631 -4.74 7.60 -31.44
CA ASN A 631 -4.22 7.85 -32.78
C ASN A 631 -4.67 6.83 -33.86
N GLY A 632 -5.48 5.83 -33.52
CA GLY A 632 -5.95 4.81 -34.46
C GLY A 632 -4.98 3.66 -34.69
N TYR A 633 -3.78 3.71 -34.11
CA TYR A 633 -2.78 2.64 -34.26
C TYR A 633 -2.87 1.64 -33.11
N GLY A 634 -2.90 0.36 -33.46
CA GLY A 634 -2.88 -0.77 -32.54
C GLY A 634 -1.57 -1.54 -32.58
N VAL A 635 -1.25 -2.19 -31.46
CA VAL A 635 -0.07 -3.04 -31.29
C VAL A 635 -0.46 -4.42 -30.77
N ARG A 636 0.24 -5.45 -31.24
CA ARG A 636 0.03 -6.84 -30.80
C ARG A 636 0.74 -7.13 -29.47
N ASN A 637 0.53 -6.29 -28.46
CA ASN A 637 1.03 -6.52 -27.11
C ASN A 637 -0.13 -6.77 -26.13
N ARG A 638 0.14 -7.53 -25.06
CA ARG A 638 -0.88 -7.92 -24.07
C ARG A 638 -1.56 -6.70 -23.43
N SER A 639 -0.79 -5.66 -23.12
CA SER A 639 -1.30 -4.46 -22.44
C SER A 639 -2.28 -3.67 -23.30
N PHE A 640 -2.05 -3.56 -24.61
CA PHE A 640 -2.94 -2.88 -25.55
C PHE A 640 -4.21 -3.67 -25.77
N LEU A 641 -4.09 -4.98 -25.99
CA LEU A 641 -5.25 -5.86 -26.14
C LEU A 641 -6.14 -5.85 -24.89
N GLU A 642 -5.53 -5.82 -23.70
CA GLU A 642 -6.26 -5.69 -22.43
C GLU A 642 -6.96 -4.33 -22.30
N LEU A 643 -6.27 -3.23 -22.65
CA LEU A 643 -6.90 -1.90 -22.64
C LEU A 643 -8.09 -1.84 -23.59
N MET A 644 -7.94 -2.33 -24.82
CA MET A 644 -9.02 -2.32 -25.81
C MET A 644 -10.19 -3.19 -25.37
N LYS A 645 -9.93 -4.37 -24.80
CA LYS A 645 -10.97 -5.23 -24.20
C LYS A 645 -11.73 -4.52 -23.08
N ILE A 646 -11.05 -3.73 -22.24
CA ILE A 646 -11.69 -2.91 -21.20
C ILE A 646 -12.54 -1.81 -21.82
N VAL A 647 -12.01 -1.10 -22.83
CA VAL A 647 -12.71 -0.01 -23.55
C VAL A 647 -14.01 -0.52 -24.18
N GLU A 648 -13.95 -1.66 -24.87
CA GLU A 648 -15.09 -2.29 -25.53
C GLU A 648 -16.08 -2.88 -24.52
N GLY A 649 -15.58 -3.64 -23.53
CA GLY A 649 -16.41 -4.25 -22.49
C GLY A 649 -17.15 -3.23 -21.63
N SER A 650 -16.56 -2.05 -21.42
CA SER A 650 -17.17 -0.94 -20.66
C SER A 650 -17.99 0.00 -21.55
N LYS A 651 -18.16 -0.31 -22.85
CA LYS A 651 -18.90 0.49 -23.84
C LYS A 651 -18.43 1.96 -23.94
N ILE A 652 -17.13 2.18 -23.79
CA ILE A 652 -16.51 3.52 -23.90
C ILE A 652 -16.45 3.90 -25.38
N ARG A 653 -16.89 5.12 -25.74
CA ARG A 653 -16.94 5.55 -27.15
C ARG A 653 -15.53 5.82 -27.67
N LYS A 654 -15.03 4.98 -28.57
CA LYS A 654 -13.77 5.21 -29.28
C LYS A 654 -13.88 6.41 -30.21
N ARG A 655 -12.89 7.30 -30.17
CA ARG A 655 -12.74 8.44 -31.08
C ARG A 655 -11.37 8.34 -31.75
N LEU A 656 -11.41 8.39 -33.07
CA LEU A 656 -10.24 8.38 -33.95
C LEU A 656 -9.95 9.82 -34.41
N PRO A 657 -8.77 10.12 -34.94
CA PRO A 657 -8.43 11.46 -35.43
C PRO A 657 -9.51 12.09 -36.32
N PHE A 658 -10.08 11.30 -37.24
CA PHE A 658 -11.21 11.71 -38.09
C PHE A 658 -12.42 12.26 -37.30
N HIS A 659 -12.76 11.64 -36.17
CA HIS A 659 -13.92 11.97 -35.34
C HIS A 659 -13.73 13.21 -34.46
N ILE A 660 -12.49 13.63 -34.23
CA ILE A 660 -12.12 14.74 -33.35
C ILE A 660 -11.35 15.83 -34.10
N ARG A 661 -11.52 15.88 -35.43
CA ARG A 661 -10.93 16.90 -36.29
C ARG A 661 -11.43 18.29 -35.94
N GLY A 662 -10.55 19.28 -36.10
CA GLY A 662 -10.83 20.69 -35.84
C GLY A 662 -10.87 21.06 -34.36
N VAL A 663 -11.48 22.21 -34.08
CA VAL A 663 -11.58 22.76 -32.72
C VAL A 663 -12.84 22.24 -32.04
N ARG A 664 -12.66 21.62 -30.87
CA ARG A 664 -13.76 21.19 -30.00
C ARG A 664 -13.78 22.01 -28.73
N GLU A 665 -14.92 22.61 -28.42
CA GLU A 665 -15.07 23.35 -27.18
C GLU A 665 -15.57 22.44 -26.04
N ILE A 666 -14.80 22.36 -24.96
CA ILE A 666 -15.14 21.59 -23.76
C ILE A 666 -15.13 22.56 -22.56
N SER A 667 -16.32 22.92 -22.10
CA SER A 667 -16.51 23.86 -20.98
C SER A 667 -15.75 25.20 -21.17
N GLY A 668 -15.85 25.80 -22.36
CA GLY A 668 -15.16 27.06 -22.67
C GLY A 668 -13.69 26.92 -23.06
N VAL A 669 -13.11 25.72 -22.98
CA VAL A 669 -11.73 25.44 -23.41
C VAL A 669 -11.74 24.91 -24.83
N LYS A 670 -10.97 25.54 -25.71
CA LYS A 670 -10.76 25.06 -27.08
C LYS A 670 -9.74 23.93 -27.07
N VAL A 671 -10.14 22.74 -27.48
CA VAL A 671 -9.30 21.55 -27.62
C VAL A 671 -9.20 21.22 -29.11
N GLU A 672 -8.01 21.35 -29.68
CA GLU A 672 -7.75 21.20 -31.10
C GLU A 672 -6.79 20.05 -31.35
N LEU A 673 -7.14 19.17 -32.28
CA LEU A 673 -6.26 18.12 -32.76
C LEU A 673 -5.40 18.66 -33.91
N LEU A 674 -4.08 18.65 -33.74
CA LEU A 674 -3.14 19.12 -34.76
C LEU A 674 -2.52 17.96 -35.58
N HIS A 675 -2.40 16.77 -34.99
CA HIS A 675 -1.79 15.60 -35.64
C HIS A 675 -2.17 14.29 -34.90
N PRO A 676 -2.23 13.12 -35.56
CA PRO A 676 -2.24 12.95 -37.00
C PRO A 676 -3.54 13.45 -37.61
N TYR A 677 -3.46 13.92 -38.85
CA TYR A 677 -4.63 14.23 -39.66
C TYR A 677 -4.99 13.00 -40.47
N SER A 678 -6.22 12.52 -40.32
CA SER A 678 -6.77 11.39 -41.07
C SER A 678 -8.11 11.77 -41.69
N GLU A 679 -8.24 11.54 -42.99
CA GLU A 679 -9.50 11.70 -43.74
C GLU A 679 -10.39 10.45 -43.65
N GLU A 680 -9.86 9.35 -43.09
CA GLU A 680 -10.60 8.10 -42.94
C GLU A 680 -10.69 7.69 -41.47
N SER A 681 -11.82 7.06 -41.11
CA SER A 681 -12.02 6.40 -39.83
C SER A 681 -11.50 4.95 -39.90
N LYS A 682 -10.18 4.76 -40.10
CA LYS A 682 -9.54 3.44 -40.11
C LYS A 682 -8.61 3.25 -38.93
N GLU A 683 -8.66 2.06 -38.36
CA GLU A 683 -7.68 1.59 -37.38
C GLU A 683 -6.58 0.84 -38.14
N HIS A 684 -5.32 1.06 -37.75
CA HIS A 684 -4.16 0.42 -38.36
C HIS A 684 -3.46 -0.47 -37.34
N LEU A 685 -3.18 -1.72 -37.70
CA LEU A 685 -2.36 -2.62 -36.89
C LEU A 685 -0.91 -2.49 -37.33
N LEU A 686 -0.03 -2.07 -36.43
CA LEU A 686 1.39 -1.96 -36.72
C LEU A 686 2.08 -3.32 -36.54
N GLU A 687 2.76 -3.76 -37.59
CA GLU A 687 3.62 -4.96 -37.54
C GLU A 687 4.96 -4.68 -36.84
N ASN A 688 5.43 -3.42 -36.86
CA ASN A 688 6.65 -2.99 -36.19
C ASN A 688 6.46 -1.66 -35.43
N THR A 689 7.31 -1.43 -34.42
CA THR A 689 7.29 -0.25 -33.53
C THR A 689 8.00 0.98 -34.08
N ALA A 690 8.70 0.86 -35.21
CA ALA A 690 9.40 1.95 -35.85
C ALA A 690 8.43 3.06 -36.30
N GLY A 691 8.69 4.31 -35.92
CA GLY A 691 7.87 5.48 -36.31
C GLY A 691 6.54 5.63 -35.56
N MET A 692 6.27 4.85 -34.51
CA MET A 692 5.06 5.04 -33.67
C MET A 692 5.01 6.40 -33.00
N ASN A 693 6.18 6.88 -32.58
CA ASN A 693 6.37 8.17 -31.91
C ASN A 693 5.86 9.34 -32.77
N ASP A 694 6.21 9.34 -34.05
CA ASP A 694 5.83 10.36 -35.01
C ASP A 694 4.34 10.33 -35.38
N ASN A 695 3.60 9.29 -34.96
CA ASN A 695 2.14 9.20 -35.10
C ASN A 695 1.39 9.53 -33.80
N SER A 696 2.06 10.21 -32.85
CA SER A 696 1.44 10.65 -31.60
C SER A 696 0.27 11.62 -31.83
N LEU A 697 -0.81 11.50 -31.06
CA LEU A 697 -1.81 12.57 -31.00
C LEU A 697 -1.17 13.86 -30.45
N VAL A 698 -1.27 14.93 -31.22
CA VAL A 698 -0.87 16.28 -30.82
C VAL A 698 -2.12 17.09 -30.52
N LEU A 699 -2.31 17.45 -29.25
CA LEU A 699 -3.43 18.27 -28.80
C LEU A 699 -2.96 19.65 -28.38
N LYS A 700 -3.71 20.67 -28.82
CA LYS A 700 -3.56 22.05 -28.33
C LYS A 700 -4.78 22.43 -27.51
N LEU A 701 -4.54 22.96 -26.31
CA LEU A 701 -5.58 23.51 -25.44
C LEU A 701 -5.41 25.02 -25.38
N SER A 702 -6.50 25.79 -25.55
CA SER A 702 -6.49 27.25 -25.42
C SER A 702 -7.59 27.73 -24.49
N TYR A 703 -7.23 28.53 -23.49
CA TYR A 703 -8.15 29.11 -22.50
C TYR A 703 -7.57 30.38 -21.86
N GLY A 704 -8.40 31.41 -21.67
CA GLY A 704 -7.99 32.64 -20.97
C GLY A 704 -6.79 33.35 -21.61
N GLY A 705 -6.70 33.35 -22.95
CA GLY A 705 -5.58 33.95 -23.69
C GLY A 705 -4.27 33.18 -23.64
N LYS A 706 -4.24 32.00 -23.01
CA LYS A 706 -3.08 31.12 -22.90
C LYS A 706 -3.31 29.81 -23.63
N SER A 707 -2.21 29.17 -24.03
CA SER A 707 -2.22 27.95 -24.85
C SER A 707 -1.18 26.93 -24.38
N LEU A 708 -1.57 25.65 -24.43
CA LEU A 708 -0.77 24.50 -24.00
C LEU A 708 -0.69 23.48 -25.14
N LEU A 709 0.51 22.97 -25.40
CA LEU A 709 0.75 21.95 -26.42
C LEU A 709 1.16 20.62 -25.77
N PHE A 710 0.46 19.55 -26.17
CA PHE A 710 0.72 18.17 -25.79
C PHE A 710 1.11 17.39 -27.06
N PRO A 711 2.40 17.33 -27.40
CA PRO A 711 2.85 16.71 -28.64
C PRO A 711 3.00 15.18 -28.57
N GLY A 712 2.74 14.55 -27.42
CA GLY A 712 3.11 13.14 -27.22
C GLY A 712 4.61 12.96 -27.40
N ASP A 713 5.01 11.94 -28.15
CA ASP A 713 6.42 11.55 -28.29
C ASP A 713 7.00 11.85 -29.67
N LEU A 714 6.49 12.89 -30.36
CA LEU A 714 7.03 13.28 -31.67
C LEU A 714 8.57 13.40 -31.67
N GLU A 715 9.18 12.83 -32.70
CA GLU A 715 10.58 13.04 -33.04
C GLU A 715 10.66 13.99 -34.25
N ARG A 716 11.87 14.22 -34.79
CA ARG A 716 12.10 15.23 -35.83
C ARG A 716 11.17 15.08 -37.03
N ALA A 717 10.95 13.86 -37.51
CA ALA A 717 10.11 13.60 -38.67
C ALA A 717 8.65 13.98 -38.39
N GLY A 718 8.11 13.61 -37.23
CA GLY A 718 6.78 14.02 -36.79
C GLY A 718 6.68 15.53 -36.58
N GLU A 719 7.70 16.16 -35.98
CA GLU A 719 7.78 17.62 -35.81
C GLU A 719 7.69 18.36 -37.17
N GLU A 720 8.42 17.91 -38.19
CA GLU A 720 8.37 18.49 -39.54
C GLU A 720 6.98 18.38 -40.18
N VAL A 721 6.31 17.24 -40.02
CA VAL A 721 4.93 17.04 -40.49
C VAL A 721 3.98 18.02 -39.81
N VAL A 722 4.06 18.16 -38.49
CA VAL A 722 3.17 19.09 -37.77
C VAL A 722 3.50 20.54 -38.09
N ILE A 723 4.77 20.91 -38.29
CA ILE A 723 5.16 22.26 -38.73
C ILE A 723 4.56 22.59 -40.09
N SER A 724 4.68 21.68 -41.06
CA SER A 724 4.18 21.91 -42.42
C SER A 724 2.65 22.03 -42.48
N ARG A 725 1.92 21.33 -41.60
CA ARG A 725 0.45 21.33 -41.59
C ARG A 725 -0.17 22.38 -40.67
N ALA A 726 0.29 22.45 -39.42
CA ALA A 726 -0.29 23.33 -38.41
C ALA A 726 0.33 24.73 -38.41
N GLY A 727 1.58 24.88 -38.86
CA GLY A 727 2.24 26.17 -39.00
C GLY A 727 2.17 27.01 -37.72
N SER A 728 1.63 28.23 -37.83
CA SER A 728 1.49 29.18 -36.72
C SER A 728 0.54 28.72 -35.61
N LEU A 729 -0.34 27.73 -35.87
CA LEU A 729 -1.19 27.13 -34.84
C LEU A 729 -0.37 26.42 -33.76
N LEU A 730 0.91 26.09 -34.00
CA LEU A 730 1.78 25.49 -32.99
C LEU A 730 2.15 26.44 -31.85
N LYS A 731 2.07 27.76 -32.07
CA LYS A 731 2.44 28.76 -31.07
C LYS A 731 1.68 28.51 -29.77
N SER A 732 2.43 28.20 -28.70
CA SER A 732 1.89 27.81 -27.41
C SER A 732 2.72 28.37 -26.26
N ASP A 733 2.07 28.92 -25.23
CA ASP A 733 2.78 29.45 -24.05
C ASP A 733 3.51 28.35 -23.27
N ILE A 734 2.91 27.16 -23.24
CA ILE A 734 3.37 26.03 -22.43
C ILE A 734 3.52 24.80 -23.31
N LEU A 735 4.69 24.16 -23.25
CA LEU A 735 5.02 22.95 -23.99
C LEU A 735 5.29 21.79 -23.03
N LEU A 736 4.59 20.68 -23.17
CA LEU A 736 5.10 19.40 -22.67
C LEU A 736 6.17 18.90 -23.64
N ALA A 737 7.41 18.77 -23.19
CA ALA A 737 8.52 18.37 -24.05
C ALA A 737 8.24 17.00 -24.70
N PRO A 738 8.26 16.90 -26.05
CA PRO A 738 8.03 15.63 -26.69
C PRO A 738 9.08 14.59 -26.32
N HIS A 739 8.66 13.33 -26.24
CA HIS A 739 9.53 12.17 -26.03
C HIS A 739 10.44 12.33 -24.82
N HIS A 740 9.86 12.81 -23.72
CA HIS A 740 10.52 13.02 -22.42
C HIS A 740 11.78 13.92 -22.48
N GLY A 741 11.92 14.76 -23.51
CA GLY A 741 13.11 15.56 -23.76
C GLY A 741 14.27 14.76 -24.40
N SER A 742 13.95 13.81 -25.27
CA SER A 742 14.89 13.06 -26.12
C SER A 742 15.79 13.98 -26.95
N ARG A 743 16.97 13.48 -27.34
CA ARG A 743 17.87 14.19 -28.28
C ARG A 743 17.27 14.33 -29.69
N TYR A 744 16.30 13.49 -30.02
CA TYR A 744 15.62 13.48 -31.31
C TYR A 744 14.33 14.30 -31.34
N SER A 745 13.90 14.88 -30.22
CA SER A 745 12.77 15.81 -30.16
C SER A 745 13.23 17.23 -29.85
N CYS A 746 12.29 18.16 -29.78
CA CYS A 746 12.49 19.60 -29.58
C CYS A 746 13.47 20.21 -30.61
N SER A 747 13.33 19.89 -31.90
CA SER A 747 14.18 20.49 -32.95
C SER A 747 14.13 22.02 -32.90
N LYS A 748 15.17 22.68 -33.42
CA LYS A 748 15.21 24.15 -33.44
C LYS A 748 14.02 24.73 -34.20
N ALA A 749 13.68 24.15 -35.35
CA ALA A 749 12.52 24.56 -36.15
C ALA A 749 11.21 24.40 -35.37
N PHE A 750 11.01 23.28 -34.68
CA PHE A 750 9.83 23.08 -33.85
C PHE A 750 9.72 24.09 -32.72
N LEU A 751 10.81 24.32 -31.98
CA LEU A 751 10.82 25.31 -30.89
C LEU A 751 10.62 26.75 -31.39
N GLN A 752 11.09 27.09 -32.60
CA GLN A 752 10.85 28.39 -33.23
C GLN A 752 9.39 28.62 -33.62
N MET A 753 8.65 27.55 -33.96
CA MET A 753 7.22 27.64 -34.25
C MET A 753 6.38 27.67 -32.97
N VAL A 754 6.72 26.85 -31.98
CA VAL A 754 5.98 26.78 -30.70
C VAL A 754 6.22 28.01 -29.82
N ARG A 755 7.46 28.50 -29.75
CA ARG A 755 7.92 29.62 -28.90
C ARG A 755 7.41 29.56 -27.44
N PRO A 756 7.64 28.45 -26.71
CA PRO A 756 7.09 28.30 -25.38
C PRO A 756 7.82 29.17 -24.35
N GLN A 757 7.03 29.86 -23.51
CA GLN A 757 7.54 30.55 -22.33
C GLN A 757 7.99 29.54 -21.27
N THR A 758 7.28 28.42 -21.16
CA THR A 758 7.57 27.35 -20.20
C THR A 758 7.53 25.99 -20.86
N CYS A 759 8.53 25.18 -20.58
CA CYS A 759 8.60 23.80 -21.04
C CYS A 759 8.63 22.85 -19.85
N ILE A 760 7.68 21.92 -19.80
CA ILE A 760 7.56 20.90 -18.77
C ILE A 760 8.14 19.61 -19.34
N ILE A 761 9.02 18.95 -18.59
CA ILE A 761 9.63 17.69 -18.98
C ILE A 761 9.17 16.62 -18.00
N SER A 762 8.35 15.70 -18.50
CA SER A 762 7.98 14.48 -17.79
C SER A 762 9.04 13.41 -18.06
N SER A 763 9.94 13.24 -17.10
CA SER A 763 10.95 12.18 -17.12
C SER A 763 11.35 11.87 -15.68
N GLY A 764 11.45 10.60 -15.35
CA GLY A 764 11.77 10.14 -14.01
C GLY A 764 13.23 10.25 -13.66
N HIS A 765 13.49 10.29 -12.35
CA HIS A 765 14.85 10.43 -11.86
C HIS A 765 15.73 9.27 -12.30
N GLY A 766 16.83 9.59 -12.99
CA GLY A 766 17.80 8.57 -13.39
C GLY A 766 17.32 7.62 -14.47
N ASN A 767 16.42 8.09 -15.32
CA ASN A 767 15.95 7.38 -16.50
C ASN A 767 17.11 6.66 -17.20
N TYR A 768 16.94 5.35 -17.45
CA TYR A 768 17.97 4.50 -18.03
C TYR A 768 18.25 4.84 -19.50
N LEU A 769 17.30 5.49 -20.19
CA LEU A 769 17.43 6.01 -21.56
C LEU A 769 18.21 7.34 -21.61
N GLY A 770 18.56 7.92 -20.45
CA GLY A 770 19.32 9.17 -20.40
C GLY A 770 18.50 10.44 -20.64
N PHE A 771 17.17 10.36 -20.53
CA PHE A 771 16.28 11.51 -20.64
C PHE A 771 16.17 12.33 -19.33
N PRO A 772 15.93 13.65 -19.39
CA PRO A 772 16.06 14.49 -20.58
C PRO A 772 17.52 14.62 -21.02
N HIS A 773 17.75 14.65 -22.34
CA HIS A 773 19.10 14.76 -22.88
C HIS A 773 19.67 16.17 -22.69
N SER A 774 20.97 16.27 -22.42
CA SER A 774 21.65 17.55 -22.15
C SER A 774 21.54 18.54 -23.32
N GLU A 775 21.59 18.05 -24.56
CA GLU A 775 21.43 18.85 -25.78
C GLU A 775 20.02 19.45 -25.89
N THR A 776 18.98 18.70 -25.52
CA THR A 776 17.60 19.17 -25.52
C THR A 776 17.40 20.26 -24.48
N LEU A 777 17.98 20.08 -23.28
CA LEU A 777 17.98 21.12 -22.25
C LEU A 777 18.68 22.40 -22.72
N LYS A 778 19.80 22.29 -23.45
CA LYS A 778 20.49 23.45 -24.04
C LYS A 778 19.61 24.16 -25.09
N ARG A 779 18.94 23.41 -25.98
CA ARG A 779 18.02 23.96 -27.00
C ARG A 779 16.86 24.70 -26.36
N LEU A 780 16.20 24.11 -25.35
CA LEU A 780 15.09 24.76 -24.64
C LEU A 780 15.52 26.03 -23.92
N ARG A 781 16.66 26.01 -23.23
CA ARG A 781 17.17 27.19 -22.50
C ARG A 781 17.63 28.31 -23.44
N SER A 782 18.31 27.97 -24.54
CA SER A 782 18.71 28.95 -25.56
C SER A 782 17.52 29.56 -26.31
N GLY A 783 16.40 28.83 -26.40
CA GLY A 783 15.12 29.35 -26.87
C GLY A 783 14.39 30.27 -25.88
N GLY A 784 14.93 30.52 -24.69
CA GLY A 784 14.36 31.40 -23.67
C GLY A 784 13.29 30.74 -22.78
N SER A 785 13.04 29.44 -22.90
CA SER A 785 12.01 28.76 -22.12
C SER A 785 12.45 28.48 -20.68
N GLN A 786 11.57 28.72 -19.72
CA GLN A 786 11.72 28.20 -18.37
C GLN A 786 11.48 26.68 -18.37
N VAL A 787 12.49 25.90 -17.97
CA VAL A 787 12.39 24.43 -17.97
C VAL A 787 12.02 23.91 -16.58
N LEU A 788 10.88 23.24 -16.48
CA LEU A 788 10.41 22.56 -15.27
C LEU A 788 10.50 21.05 -15.47
N ARG A 789 11.29 20.39 -14.62
CA ARG A 789 11.52 18.95 -14.68
C ARG A 789 10.83 18.22 -13.54
N ILE A 790 9.95 17.27 -13.87
CA ILE A 790 9.16 16.54 -12.88
C ILE A 790 10.06 15.78 -11.88
N ASP A 791 11.18 15.19 -12.32
CA ASP A 791 12.12 14.51 -11.41
C ASP A 791 12.80 15.41 -10.37
N GLN A 792 12.71 16.74 -10.53
CA GLN A 792 13.32 17.73 -9.64
C GLN A 792 12.31 18.53 -8.82
N VAL A 793 11.10 18.72 -9.35
CA VAL A 793 10.07 19.57 -8.72
C VAL A 793 8.78 18.82 -8.36
N GLY A 794 8.70 17.53 -8.71
CA GLY A 794 7.50 16.72 -8.61
C GLY A 794 6.42 17.13 -9.59
N ALA A 795 5.17 16.79 -9.27
CA ALA A 795 4.01 17.16 -10.08
C ALA A 795 3.96 18.68 -10.31
N VAL A 796 3.64 19.07 -11.54
CA VAL A 796 3.49 20.48 -11.93
C VAL A 796 2.02 20.75 -12.22
N GLN A 797 1.41 21.66 -11.45
CA GLN A 797 0.03 22.08 -11.64
C GLN A 797 -0.03 23.51 -12.16
N LEU A 798 -0.73 23.68 -13.26
CA LEU A 798 -1.08 24.96 -13.85
C LEU A 798 -2.54 25.27 -13.54
N SER A 799 -2.84 26.51 -13.16
CA SER A 799 -4.21 27.01 -13.02
C SER A 799 -4.40 28.24 -13.89
N LEU A 800 -5.31 28.13 -14.86
CA LEU A 800 -5.65 29.14 -15.84
C LEU A 800 -7.09 29.60 -15.61
N GLY A 801 -7.28 30.88 -15.32
CA GLY A 801 -8.57 31.56 -15.23
C GLY A 801 -8.56 32.83 -16.09
N PRO A 802 -9.69 33.54 -16.21
CA PRO A 802 -9.78 34.74 -17.05
C PRO A 802 -8.67 35.78 -16.81
N ASN A 803 -8.29 35.98 -15.55
CA ASN A 803 -7.20 36.89 -15.13
C ASN A 803 -6.18 36.20 -14.20
N ARG A 804 -6.07 34.87 -14.25
CA ARG A 804 -5.24 34.10 -13.31
C ARG A 804 -4.38 33.11 -14.05
N PHE A 805 -3.07 33.20 -13.84
CA PHE A 805 -2.12 32.17 -14.24
C PHE A 805 -1.20 31.87 -13.06
N ASP A 806 -1.32 30.66 -12.51
CA ASP A 806 -0.53 30.20 -11.37
C ASP A 806 0.12 28.86 -11.71
N VAL A 807 1.41 28.73 -11.41
CA VAL A 807 2.18 27.50 -11.60
C VAL A 807 2.68 27.05 -10.25
N ARG A 808 2.27 25.85 -9.84
CA ARG A 808 2.67 25.24 -8.57
C ARG A 808 3.41 23.95 -8.83
N THR A 809 4.49 23.75 -8.11
CA THR A 809 5.23 22.49 -8.10
C THR A 809 5.06 21.82 -6.76
N PHE A 810 5.04 20.49 -6.75
CA PHE A 810 4.84 19.74 -5.52
C PHE A 810 5.96 19.99 -4.49
N LEU A 811 7.22 20.00 -4.93
CA LEU A 811 8.37 20.12 -4.02
C LEU A 811 8.79 21.56 -3.71
N ARG A 812 8.62 22.51 -4.64
CA ARG A 812 9.08 23.90 -4.45
C ARG A 812 7.94 24.89 -4.17
N GLY A 813 6.70 24.45 -4.20
CA GLY A 813 5.53 25.30 -4.00
C GLY A 813 5.22 26.21 -5.20
N PRO A 814 4.57 27.38 -4.98
CA PRO A 814 4.18 28.29 -6.05
C PRO A 814 5.39 28.98 -6.68
N LEU A 815 5.39 29.07 -8.01
CA LEU A 815 6.42 29.76 -8.80
C LEU A 815 5.85 31.07 -9.34
N LYS A 816 6.60 32.17 -9.17
CA LYS A 816 6.34 33.40 -9.92
C LYS A 816 6.83 33.19 -11.35
N MET A 817 5.89 33.14 -12.29
CA MET A 817 6.20 33.14 -13.72
C MET A 817 6.69 34.52 -14.11
N ARG A 818 7.75 34.59 -14.92
CA ARG A 818 8.28 35.83 -15.47
C ARG A 818 7.47 36.31 -16.67
#